data_AF-A0A3D0IF82-F1
#
_entry.id   AF-A0A3D0IF82-F1
#
_cell.length_a   1.000
_cell.length_b   1.000
_cell.length_c   1.000
_cell.angle_alpha   90.00
_cell.angle_beta   90.00
_cell.angle_gamma   90.00
#
_symmetry.space_group_name_H-M   'P 1'
#
loop_
_entity.id
_entity.type
_entity.pdbx_description
1 polymer ?
#
loop_
_entity_poly.entity_id
_entity_poly.type
_entity_poly.pdbx_seq_one_letter_code
_entity_poly.pdbx_strand_id
1 'polypeptide(L)'
;VVGEYKDPNGGSASTEGYVDTSGYPILKDLYSGKFLMGVACETISNFNKSSCEIGNEAKENLIKAQFDSITFGNELKPAYNMDVKNVSGDRTDTFLPFVINPSAKEMLDFAKTNGLKVRAHVLVWHSQNADEMFYEDYDTSKGLASKDVVKARMTSYIDNTIKYMYENGYADVIYAWDVVNEAVEPGTNADNLRDSLYYKTLGKDFLMYAFKQARESVNKYSAQFGGAKPGLFYNDYNEFQKEKCDAIIANLTPVKEAGYIDGIGMQAHVSDGTNISDFITAMKRYDEAFGQVQITELDVTTTGTGVNAEYYQGKFYYDLFKALLDARSEGVNLTSVTIWGLTDDNSWKAESDPLIFNKNLSRKKAFDGIVAAATGGDIGEPEYVKPDYSDIRVNFDDDTLPSVFSVRGSGTLTVQSEEVFEGKYALLDSGRTATWNGASFDVSKFAGQTIGISAWVKSDAPIVKISADIDGKWPNITTADTSSGAWVQIIGEYKIPSDLKALKLYFETEDLSDIYIDALRVKVAGKDEGFEDSENIASSRGVGHMPVLTVTDTAAKTGEQSLLVRRQEQDANVSFDVSDYIGQYITASVYVKTNDSKITLGIDGDTPVPCVTTSAGSDWTKVTATFSIPAGGVSAKLYVETDGNADMYVDDFSVRYAEFSDDVEGEKNIFGTRWGGAGKLSVVDDEDGKAVVLTDNDATYYGIVFDASAYIGNEVDVQFDAKTEDELVKLSGDIDSVWPNYLATPSAAGKYKSVGTTIRIPSDYNALKMYVETTGMADLYLDNFLIRRIPVGPEAKVTFDLSAFGLDNVTVLDRIGYRIPAETFELPEGTEITGWYKDANCTEEFDFGTDILSGDITLYATDGTALPSSAGDPKTEDPSTENPPAVNPDTENPTAGQPSTLKEYKILDGENPKYTLGSRKNIVIRSEAPIVKYKGVNFNKVKVPQMALKITEGSTIVEIDSLYLESLAAGVYEVYIEFEDGYSKTTLTIAAASENKTEEAANNAANAEKNGAVVKTGEVATPVNIIALVLVALGGALTVTAIQKKKNRE
;
A
#
# COMPACT_ATOMS: atom_id res chain seq x y z
N VAL A 1 -7.58 21.48 -34.57
CA VAL A 1 -6.32 22.08 -34.09
C VAL A 1 -5.71 21.06 -33.18
N VAL A 2 -4.54 20.54 -33.55
CA VAL A 2 -3.74 19.65 -32.69
C VAL A 2 -3.14 20.56 -31.63
N GLY A 3 -3.53 20.37 -30.37
CA GLY A 3 -2.93 21.08 -29.24
C GLY A 3 -1.66 20.36 -28.84
N GLU A 4 -0.52 21.03 -28.96
CA GLU A 4 0.76 20.57 -28.44
C GLU A 4 0.65 20.35 -26.93
N TYR A 5 0.88 19.11 -26.50
CA TYR A 5 1.17 18.80 -25.11
C TYR A 5 2.52 19.42 -24.75
N LYS A 6 2.53 20.39 -23.82
CA LYS A 6 3.75 20.86 -23.16
C LYS A 6 3.90 20.10 -21.85
N ASP A 7 4.92 19.25 -21.79
CA ASP A 7 5.41 18.59 -20.58
C ASP A 7 5.75 19.64 -19.50
N PRO A 8 5.21 19.50 -18.27
CA PRO A 8 5.51 20.41 -17.16
C PRO A 8 6.97 20.37 -16.68
N ASN A 9 7.81 19.45 -17.16
CA ASN A 9 9.22 19.31 -16.76
C ASN A 9 10.26 19.92 -17.73
N GLY A 10 9.85 20.61 -18.79
CA GLY A 10 10.70 21.60 -19.48
C GLY A 10 12.00 21.12 -20.15
N GLY A 11 12.20 19.83 -20.40
CA GLY A 11 13.36 19.31 -21.13
C GLY A 11 13.02 18.98 -22.58
N SER A 12 13.75 19.52 -23.56
CA SER A 12 13.64 19.06 -24.95
C SER A 12 14.14 17.62 -25.04
N ALA A 13 13.25 16.67 -25.33
CA ALA A 13 13.61 15.27 -25.53
C ALA A 13 14.74 15.12 -26.55
N SER A 14 15.73 14.29 -26.23
CA SER A 14 16.78 13.89 -27.18
C SER A 14 16.17 13.05 -28.31
N THR A 15 16.93 12.84 -29.39
CA THR A 15 16.51 12.12 -30.61
C THR A 15 16.01 10.68 -30.41
N GLU A 16 16.12 10.11 -29.20
CA GLU A 16 15.65 8.77 -28.82
C GLU A 16 14.46 8.76 -27.83
N GLY A 17 13.95 9.93 -27.42
CA GLY A 17 12.81 10.02 -26.49
C GLY A 17 13.17 9.92 -25.00
N TYR A 18 14.43 10.15 -24.64
CA TYR A 18 14.88 10.23 -23.25
C TYR A 18 14.65 11.62 -22.64
N VAL A 19 14.38 11.65 -21.34
CA VAL A 19 14.26 12.90 -20.57
C VAL A 19 15.64 13.50 -20.26
N ASP A 20 15.70 14.80 -19.97
CA ASP A 20 16.92 15.46 -19.50
C ASP A 20 17.19 15.08 -18.04
N THR A 21 18.33 14.43 -17.79
CA THR A 21 18.74 13.93 -16.47
C THR A 21 19.74 14.85 -15.76
N SER A 22 20.14 15.96 -16.38
CA SER A 22 21.19 16.86 -15.86
C SER A 22 20.81 17.55 -14.53
N GLY A 23 19.52 17.66 -14.24
CA GLY A 23 18.99 18.23 -13.00
C GLY A 23 18.83 17.23 -11.85
N TYR A 24 19.18 15.95 -12.04
CA TYR A 24 18.99 14.94 -11.00
C TYR A 24 20.01 15.12 -9.86
N PRO A 25 19.60 14.91 -8.59
CA PRO A 25 20.54 14.69 -7.51
C PRO A 25 21.57 13.63 -7.88
N ILE A 26 22.82 13.80 -7.44
CA ILE A 26 23.92 12.91 -7.82
C ILE A 26 24.17 11.89 -6.70
N LEU A 27 23.79 10.63 -6.92
CA LEU A 27 23.81 9.58 -5.88
C LEU A 27 25.22 9.35 -5.31
N LYS A 28 26.24 9.17 -6.13
CA LYS A 28 27.63 8.98 -5.66
C LYS A 28 28.15 10.14 -4.79
N ASP A 29 27.68 11.35 -5.02
CA ASP A 29 28.06 12.52 -4.24
C ASP A 29 27.32 12.52 -2.89
N LEU A 30 26.03 12.19 -2.88
CA LEU A 30 25.21 12.08 -1.67
C LEU A 30 25.71 11.00 -0.71
N TYR A 31 26.22 9.89 -1.23
CA TYR A 31 26.75 8.77 -0.46
C TYR A 31 28.28 8.80 -0.29
N SER A 32 28.91 9.89 -0.76
CA SER A 32 30.36 10.05 -0.67
C SER A 32 30.84 9.97 0.78
N GLY A 33 31.90 9.19 1.03
CA GLY A 33 32.43 8.93 2.36
C GLY A 33 31.62 7.93 3.20
N LYS A 34 30.49 7.40 2.68
CA LYS A 34 29.71 6.32 3.32
C LYS A 34 30.06 4.98 2.68
N PHE A 35 29.75 4.83 1.40
CA PHE A 35 30.03 3.67 0.55
C PHE A 35 29.98 4.09 -0.94
N LEU A 36 30.51 3.26 -1.83
CA LEU A 36 30.42 3.49 -3.27
C LEU A 36 29.00 3.23 -3.77
N MET A 37 28.51 4.05 -4.69
CA MET A 37 27.30 3.77 -5.46
C MET A 37 27.65 3.05 -6.74
N GLY A 38 27.10 1.86 -6.95
CA GLY A 38 27.33 1.03 -8.13
C GLY A 38 26.08 0.79 -8.97
N VAL A 39 26.29 0.40 -10.23
CA VAL A 39 25.23 -0.03 -11.13
C VAL A 39 25.69 -1.22 -11.99
N ALA A 40 24.82 -2.20 -12.22
CA ALA A 40 25.07 -3.24 -13.20
C ALA A 40 24.77 -2.74 -14.61
N CYS A 41 25.58 -3.14 -15.58
CA CYS A 41 25.41 -2.75 -16.98
C CYS A 41 25.66 -3.93 -17.90
N GLU A 42 25.08 -3.86 -19.08
CA GLU A 42 25.38 -4.71 -20.23
C GLU A 42 25.76 -3.83 -21.42
N THR A 43 26.38 -4.43 -22.44
CA THR A 43 26.69 -3.70 -23.69
C THR A 43 25.84 -4.16 -24.86
N ILE A 44 25.42 -3.18 -25.67
CA ILE A 44 24.67 -3.40 -26.91
C ILE A 44 25.44 -4.36 -27.83
N SER A 45 26.78 -4.29 -27.83
CA SER A 45 27.63 -5.08 -28.73
C SER A 45 27.54 -6.59 -28.46
N ASN A 46 27.25 -7.00 -27.23
CA ASN A 46 27.18 -8.41 -26.83
C ASN A 46 25.81 -9.03 -27.17
N PHE A 47 24.72 -8.30 -26.90
CA PHE A 47 23.36 -8.81 -27.01
C PHE A 47 22.58 -8.31 -28.22
N ASN A 48 23.12 -7.33 -28.96
CA ASN A 48 22.41 -6.60 -30.02
C ASN A 48 21.04 -6.08 -29.53
N LYS A 49 21.01 -5.61 -28.28
CA LYS A 49 19.80 -5.19 -27.55
C LYS A 49 19.94 -3.70 -27.25
N SER A 50 19.09 -2.87 -27.85
CA SER A 50 19.18 -1.41 -27.73
C SER A 50 18.85 -0.87 -26.33
N SER A 51 18.27 -1.69 -25.45
CA SER A 51 18.05 -1.32 -24.06
C SER A 51 19.28 -1.50 -23.17
N CYS A 52 20.36 -2.16 -23.63
CA CYS A 52 21.63 -2.20 -22.89
C CYS A 52 22.25 -0.80 -22.74
N GLU A 53 23.02 -0.61 -21.68
CA GLU A 53 23.51 0.71 -21.27
C GLU A 53 24.75 1.14 -22.04
N ILE A 54 25.75 0.26 -22.16
CA ILE A 54 27.02 0.59 -22.79
C ILE A 54 26.87 0.51 -24.31
N GLY A 55 27.29 1.57 -25.00
CA GLY A 55 26.97 1.85 -26.40
C GLY A 55 25.78 2.81 -26.59
N ASN A 56 25.05 3.17 -25.52
CA ASN A 56 24.03 4.23 -25.56
C ASN A 56 24.52 5.49 -24.81
N GLU A 57 24.73 6.58 -25.53
CA GLU A 57 25.33 7.80 -24.98
C GLU A 57 24.53 8.41 -23.82
N ALA A 58 23.20 8.37 -23.87
CA ALA A 58 22.36 8.93 -22.80
C ALA A 58 22.45 8.11 -21.52
N LYS A 59 22.41 6.77 -21.64
CA LYS A 59 22.58 5.85 -20.50
C LYS A 59 24.00 5.92 -19.92
N GLU A 60 25.03 5.95 -20.77
CA GLU A 60 26.42 6.14 -20.33
C GLU A 60 26.62 7.46 -19.59
N ASN A 61 26.04 8.56 -20.08
CA ASN A 61 26.11 9.86 -19.41
C ASN A 61 25.44 9.82 -18.02
N LEU A 62 24.28 9.18 -17.91
CA LEU A 62 23.61 9.00 -16.63
C LEU A 62 24.46 8.13 -15.68
N ILE A 63 25.05 7.03 -16.17
CA ILE A 63 25.93 6.17 -15.37
C ILE A 63 27.11 6.96 -14.80
N LYS A 64 27.81 7.70 -15.66
CA LYS A 64 28.96 8.55 -15.26
C LYS A 64 28.56 9.61 -14.25
N ALA A 65 27.36 10.17 -14.36
CA ALA A 65 26.86 11.14 -13.42
C ALA A 65 26.57 10.49 -12.05
N GLN A 66 25.83 9.37 -12.03
CA GLN A 66 25.22 8.84 -10.81
C GLN A 66 26.09 7.89 -9.99
N PHE A 67 27.00 7.13 -10.62
CA PHE A 67 27.67 5.99 -9.97
C PHE A 67 29.20 6.11 -9.96
N ASP A 68 29.82 5.49 -8.96
CA ASP A 68 31.27 5.33 -8.78
C ASP A 68 31.82 4.08 -9.46
N SER A 69 30.99 3.06 -9.61
CA SER A 69 31.40 1.74 -10.09
C SER A 69 30.37 1.06 -10.98
N ILE A 70 30.85 0.17 -11.84
CA ILE A 70 30.00 -0.72 -12.65
C ILE A 70 30.29 -2.19 -12.36
N THR A 71 29.27 -3.03 -12.49
CA THR A 71 29.37 -4.49 -12.55
C THR A 71 28.84 -4.96 -13.90
N PHE A 72 29.49 -5.94 -14.53
CA PHE A 72 29.03 -6.40 -15.85
C PHE A 72 28.01 -7.52 -15.63
N GLY A 73 26.80 -7.36 -16.15
CA GLY A 73 25.71 -8.32 -15.92
C GLY A 73 26.05 -9.74 -16.39
N ASN A 74 26.83 -9.85 -17.48
CA ASN A 74 27.16 -11.16 -18.06
C ASN A 74 28.59 -11.27 -18.62
N GLU A 75 29.15 -10.20 -19.17
CA GLU A 75 30.28 -10.22 -20.09
C GLU A 75 31.58 -10.76 -19.45
N LEU A 76 31.74 -10.67 -18.13
CA LEU A 76 32.88 -11.22 -17.38
C LEU A 76 32.63 -12.62 -16.78
N LYS A 77 31.44 -13.19 -16.93
CA LYS A 77 31.13 -14.54 -16.43
C LYS A 77 31.93 -15.62 -17.18
N PRO A 78 32.16 -16.80 -16.57
CA PRO A 78 32.99 -17.85 -17.14
C PRO A 78 32.57 -18.32 -18.54
N ALA A 79 31.28 -18.49 -18.83
CA ALA A 79 30.81 -18.94 -20.15
C ALA A 79 31.22 -18.01 -21.31
N TYR A 80 31.48 -16.73 -21.05
CA TYR A 80 31.89 -15.76 -22.07
C TYR A 80 33.40 -15.66 -22.23
N ASN A 81 34.18 -16.18 -21.26
CA ASN A 81 35.62 -15.98 -21.18
C ASN A 81 36.44 -17.28 -21.09
N MET A 82 35.79 -18.42 -20.86
CA MET A 82 36.38 -19.76 -20.95
C MET A 82 36.29 -20.25 -22.39
N ASP A 83 37.42 -20.28 -23.08
CA ASP A 83 37.45 -20.76 -24.45
C ASP A 83 37.64 -22.29 -24.52
N VAL A 84 36.57 -23.01 -24.20
CA VAL A 84 36.50 -24.47 -24.33
C VAL A 84 36.16 -24.94 -25.75
N LYS A 85 35.83 -24.05 -26.70
CA LYS A 85 35.25 -24.44 -28.02
C LYS A 85 36.04 -23.97 -29.24
N ASN A 86 36.77 -22.85 -29.15
CA ASN A 86 37.22 -22.08 -30.31
C ASN A 86 38.74 -21.86 -30.40
N VAL A 87 39.54 -22.09 -29.35
CA VAL A 87 41.02 -22.02 -29.50
C VAL A 87 41.56 -23.22 -30.28
N SER A 88 42.23 -22.94 -31.40
CA SER A 88 43.14 -23.87 -32.07
C SER A 88 44.50 -23.93 -31.32
N GLY A 89 44.57 -24.68 -30.20
CA GLY A 89 45.82 -24.97 -29.48
C GLY A 89 45.67 -25.42 -28.00
N ASP A 90 46.24 -26.59 -27.67
CA ASP A 90 46.65 -27.19 -26.39
C ASP A 90 45.78 -27.04 -25.12
N ARG A 91 44.45 -27.24 -25.20
CA ARG A 91 43.69 -27.64 -24.00
C ARG A 91 44.25 -28.97 -23.49
N THR A 92 44.72 -28.99 -22.25
CA THR A 92 45.23 -30.19 -21.59
C THR A 92 44.59 -30.33 -20.22
N ASP A 93 44.87 -31.44 -19.54
CA ASP A 93 44.44 -31.64 -18.15
C ASP A 93 44.93 -30.55 -17.18
N THR A 94 45.99 -29.83 -17.54
CA THR A 94 46.57 -28.78 -16.70
C THR A 94 46.45 -27.38 -17.27
N PHE A 95 45.82 -27.22 -18.44
CA PHE A 95 45.67 -25.94 -19.11
C PHE A 95 44.27 -25.73 -19.68
N LEU A 96 43.57 -24.74 -19.11
CA LEU A 96 42.30 -24.20 -19.57
C LEU A 96 42.53 -22.73 -19.99
N PRO A 97 42.35 -22.38 -21.28
CA PRO A 97 42.59 -21.03 -21.77
C PRO A 97 41.52 -20.04 -21.28
N PHE A 98 41.97 -18.83 -20.97
CA PHE A 98 41.12 -17.65 -20.80
C PHE A 98 41.22 -16.79 -22.07
N VAL A 99 40.09 -16.38 -22.61
CA VAL A 99 39.99 -15.42 -23.73
C VAL A 99 39.01 -14.35 -23.30
N ILE A 100 39.49 -13.11 -23.19
CA ILE A 100 38.62 -11.99 -22.86
C ILE A 100 37.51 -11.84 -23.92
N ASN A 101 36.27 -11.78 -23.47
CA ASN A 101 35.16 -11.42 -24.32
C ASN A 101 35.38 -9.98 -24.86
N PRO A 102 35.27 -9.72 -26.19
CA PRO A 102 35.51 -8.39 -26.75
C PRO A 102 34.61 -7.30 -26.14
N SER A 103 33.37 -7.64 -25.82
CA SER A 103 32.40 -6.76 -25.16
C SER A 103 32.75 -6.52 -23.69
N ALA A 104 33.29 -7.51 -22.97
CA ALA A 104 33.87 -7.28 -21.64
C ALA A 104 35.06 -6.32 -21.71
N LYS A 105 35.92 -6.46 -22.73
CA LYS A 105 37.04 -5.55 -22.95
C LYS A 105 36.56 -4.12 -23.21
N GLU A 106 35.53 -3.93 -24.04
CA GLU A 106 34.89 -2.64 -24.29
C GLU A 106 34.43 -1.98 -22.98
N MET A 107 33.74 -2.73 -22.11
CA MET A 107 33.26 -2.20 -20.83
C MET A 107 34.41 -1.88 -19.85
N LEU A 108 35.49 -2.66 -19.84
CA LEU A 108 36.70 -2.35 -19.06
C LEU A 108 37.39 -1.07 -19.57
N ASP A 109 37.47 -0.89 -20.88
CA ASP A 109 38.00 0.34 -21.50
C ASP A 109 37.12 1.55 -21.15
N PHE A 110 35.80 1.39 -21.20
CA PHE A 110 34.84 2.42 -20.79
C PHE A 110 35.04 2.83 -19.32
N ALA A 111 35.15 1.86 -18.41
CA ALA A 111 35.37 2.13 -16.99
C ALA A 111 36.68 2.91 -16.77
N LYS A 112 37.78 2.42 -17.38
CA LYS A 112 39.11 3.04 -17.29
C LYS A 112 39.15 4.45 -17.86
N THR A 113 38.49 4.69 -18.99
CA THR A 113 38.45 6.01 -19.63
C THR A 113 37.68 7.03 -18.80
N ASN A 114 36.63 6.59 -18.10
CA ASN A 114 35.73 7.48 -17.37
C ASN A 114 35.98 7.50 -15.85
N GLY A 115 37.04 6.84 -15.37
CA GLY A 115 37.38 6.80 -13.95
C GLY A 115 36.39 6.03 -13.08
N LEU A 116 35.62 5.12 -13.67
CA LEU A 116 34.71 4.24 -12.94
C LEU A 116 35.46 3.02 -12.42
N LYS A 117 35.13 2.58 -11.21
CA LYS A 117 35.63 1.31 -10.66
C LYS A 117 34.82 0.13 -11.21
N VAL A 118 35.37 -1.07 -11.10
CA VAL A 118 34.72 -2.30 -11.55
C VAL A 118 34.66 -3.31 -10.42
N ARG A 119 33.45 -3.83 -10.13
CA ARG A 119 33.31 -5.12 -9.46
C ARG A 119 33.37 -6.19 -10.53
N ALA A 120 34.37 -7.05 -10.46
CA ALA A 120 34.55 -8.11 -11.45
C ALA A 120 33.75 -9.34 -11.03
N HIS A 121 32.72 -9.65 -11.81
CA HIS A 121 31.75 -10.71 -11.56
C HIS A 121 31.76 -11.68 -12.76
N VAL A 122 32.16 -12.94 -12.62
CA VAL A 122 32.59 -13.73 -11.45
C VAL A 122 33.63 -14.77 -11.92
N LEU A 123 34.53 -15.23 -11.04
CA LEU A 123 35.51 -16.28 -11.39
C LEU A 123 34.93 -17.70 -11.36
N VAL A 124 34.19 -18.06 -10.31
CA VAL A 124 33.64 -19.41 -10.10
C VAL A 124 32.15 -19.31 -9.82
N TRP A 125 31.34 -19.90 -10.69
CA TRP A 125 29.90 -19.99 -10.50
C TRP A 125 29.37 -21.29 -11.09
N HIS A 126 28.36 -21.86 -10.44
CA HIS A 126 27.73 -23.10 -10.89
C HIS A 126 26.89 -22.91 -12.16
N SER A 127 26.44 -21.68 -12.43
CA SER A 127 25.69 -21.29 -13.62
C SER A 127 26.60 -20.52 -14.60
N GLN A 128 26.16 -20.40 -15.86
CA GLN A 128 26.85 -19.72 -16.95
C GLN A 128 28.37 -20.01 -16.94
N ASN A 129 28.70 -21.30 -16.89
CA ASN A 129 30.05 -21.84 -16.89
C ASN A 129 30.24 -22.83 -18.06
N ALA A 130 31.48 -23.09 -18.44
CA ALA A 130 31.79 -24.13 -19.42
C ALA A 130 31.84 -25.51 -18.75
N ASP A 131 30.72 -26.23 -18.72
CA ASP A 131 30.61 -27.55 -18.08
C ASP A 131 31.67 -28.54 -18.56
N GLU A 132 32.14 -28.41 -19.81
CA GLU A 132 33.20 -29.22 -20.40
C GLU A 132 34.45 -29.28 -19.50
N MET A 133 34.76 -28.23 -18.71
CA MET A 133 35.94 -28.22 -17.84
C MET A 133 35.94 -29.34 -16.77
N PHE A 134 34.78 -29.89 -16.43
CA PHE A 134 34.62 -30.91 -15.39
C PHE A 134 34.71 -32.35 -15.89
N TYR A 135 34.75 -32.56 -17.20
CA TYR A 135 34.69 -33.88 -17.80
C TYR A 135 36.03 -34.28 -18.43
N GLU A 136 36.27 -35.60 -18.50
CA GLU A 136 37.45 -36.15 -19.17
C GLU A 136 37.53 -35.63 -20.62
N ASP A 137 38.73 -35.25 -21.06
CA ASP A 137 38.99 -34.70 -22.40
C ASP A 137 38.12 -33.50 -22.81
N TYR A 138 37.53 -32.78 -21.85
CA TYR A 138 36.58 -31.69 -22.10
C TYR A 138 35.31 -32.13 -22.86
N ASP A 139 34.89 -33.38 -22.66
CA ASP A 139 33.76 -33.99 -23.37
C ASP A 139 32.68 -34.42 -22.37
N THR A 140 31.54 -33.73 -22.38
CA THR A 140 30.42 -34.00 -21.46
C THR A 140 29.75 -35.37 -21.68
N SER A 141 30.08 -36.08 -22.75
CA SER A 141 29.66 -37.48 -22.95
C SER A 141 30.50 -38.50 -22.16
N LYS A 142 31.63 -38.07 -21.57
CA LYS A 142 32.53 -38.91 -20.76
C LYS A 142 32.24 -38.80 -19.26
N GLY A 143 33.03 -39.50 -18.46
CA GLY A 143 32.98 -39.38 -17.01
C GLY A 143 33.50 -38.02 -16.52
N LEU A 144 33.20 -37.70 -15.27
CA LEU A 144 33.82 -36.56 -14.59
C LEU A 144 35.34 -36.75 -14.53
N ALA A 145 36.08 -35.69 -14.85
CA ALA A 145 37.52 -35.67 -14.71
C ALA A 145 37.93 -35.81 -13.23
N SER A 146 39.17 -36.25 -13.02
CA SER A 146 39.70 -36.39 -11.66
C SER A 146 39.79 -35.04 -10.93
N LYS A 147 39.81 -35.10 -9.59
CA LYS A 147 40.00 -33.92 -8.72
C LYS A 147 41.22 -33.08 -9.13
N ASP A 148 42.34 -33.71 -9.45
CA ASP A 148 43.58 -33.01 -9.78
C ASP A 148 43.48 -32.28 -11.13
N VAL A 149 42.78 -32.88 -12.09
CA VAL A 149 42.52 -32.27 -13.41
C VAL A 149 41.64 -31.03 -13.25
N VAL A 150 40.50 -31.15 -12.56
CA VAL A 150 39.59 -30.00 -12.36
C VAL A 150 40.27 -28.89 -11.55
N LYS A 151 41.09 -29.24 -10.54
CA LYS A 151 41.91 -28.28 -9.79
C LYS A 151 42.87 -27.52 -10.71
N ALA A 152 43.62 -28.24 -11.55
CA ALA A 152 44.58 -27.63 -12.46
C ALA A 152 43.89 -26.73 -13.51
N ARG A 153 42.74 -27.15 -14.05
CA ARG A 153 41.93 -26.34 -14.98
C ARG A 153 41.39 -25.07 -14.33
N MET A 154 40.84 -25.16 -13.11
CA MET A 154 40.37 -23.99 -12.38
C MET A 154 41.53 -23.04 -12.03
N THR A 155 42.70 -23.59 -11.68
CA THR A 155 43.92 -22.80 -11.48
C THR A 155 44.34 -22.05 -12.73
N SER A 156 44.41 -22.76 -13.85
CA SER A 156 44.76 -22.17 -15.14
C SER A 156 43.81 -21.02 -15.49
N TYR A 157 42.51 -21.21 -15.32
CA TYR A 157 41.53 -20.17 -15.62
C TYR A 157 41.68 -18.95 -14.70
N ILE A 158 41.67 -19.14 -13.38
CA ILE A 158 41.77 -18.04 -12.41
C ILE A 158 43.09 -17.27 -12.58
N ASP A 159 44.22 -17.97 -12.70
CA ASP A 159 45.54 -17.34 -12.87
C ASP A 159 45.61 -16.54 -14.18
N ASN A 160 45.12 -17.10 -15.31
CA ASN A 160 45.15 -16.40 -16.60
C ASN A 160 44.19 -15.20 -16.65
N THR A 161 43.00 -15.31 -16.06
CA THR A 161 42.03 -14.19 -15.98
C THR A 161 42.64 -13.04 -15.19
N ILE A 162 43.16 -13.29 -13.99
CA ILE A 162 43.76 -12.27 -13.14
C ILE A 162 45.01 -11.70 -13.82
N LYS A 163 45.88 -12.55 -14.36
CA LYS A 163 47.06 -12.14 -15.14
C LYS A 163 46.70 -11.15 -16.23
N TYR A 164 45.69 -11.47 -17.05
CA TYR A 164 45.27 -10.62 -18.15
C TYR A 164 44.84 -9.22 -17.65
N MET A 165 44.11 -9.14 -16.53
CA MET A 165 43.71 -7.86 -15.97
C MET A 165 44.90 -7.01 -15.51
N TYR A 166 45.93 -7.61 -14.92
CA TYR A 166 47.15 -6.90 -14.54
C TYR A 166 48.01 -6.51 -15.75
N GLU A 167 48.24 -7.45 -16.67
CA GLU A 167 49.07 -7.23 -17.87
C GLU A 167 48.55 -6.09 -18.75
N ASN A 168 47.23 -5.89 -18.78
CA ASN A 168 46.59 -4.84 -19.57
C ASN A 168 46.21 -3.60 -18.73
N GLY A 169 46.59 -3.57 -17.45
CA GLY A 169 46.34 -2.44 -16.54
C GLY A 169 44.85 -2.20 -16.25
N TYR A 170 44.00 -3.21 -16.34
CA TYR A 170 42.60 -3.16 -15.87
C TYR A 170 42.50 -3.43 -14.37
N ALA A 171 43.51 -4.05 -13.76
CA ALA A 171 43.57 -4.25 -12.30
C ALA A 171 43.45 -2.94 -11.51
N ASP A 172 43.85 -1.79 -12.09
CA ASP A 172 43.75 -0.47 -11.43
C ASP A 172 42.31 0.02 -11.25
N VAL A 173 41.37 -0.43 -12.08
CA VAL A 173 39.95 -0.07 -11.94
C VAL A 173 39.15 -1.15 -11.20
N ILE A 174 39.64 -2.38 -11.16
CA ILE A 174 38.96 -3.47 -10.43
C ILE A 174 39.22 -3.31 -8.93
N TYR A 175 38.18 -3.09 -8.14
CA TYR A 175 38.28 -2.93 -6.68
C TYR A 175 37.80 -4.16 -5.91
N ALA A 176 37.00 -5.01 -6.54
CA ALA A 176 36.47 -6.24 -5.94
C ALA A 176 36.33 -7.34 -7.00
N TRP A 177 36.53 -8.59 -6.59
CA TRP A 177 36.20 -9.79 -7.34
C TRP A 177 35.17 -10.61 -6.59
N ASP A 178 34.09 -10.97 -7.25
CA ASP A 178 33.28 -12.11 -6.81
C ASP A 178 34.04 -13.37 -7.22
N VAL A 179 34.73 -13.99 -6.25
CA VAL A 179 35.57 -15.16 -6.52
C VAL A 179 34.71 -16.39 -6.68
N VAL A 180 33.77 -16.59 -5.76
CA VAL A 180 32.77 -17.67 -5.83
C VAL A 180 31.39 -17.05 -5.65
N ASN A 181 30.46 -17.43 -6.51
CA ASN A 181 29.06 -17.01 -6.46
C ASN A 181 28.15 -18.22 -6.15
N GLU A 182 27.18 -18.03 -5.25
CA GLU A 182 26.02 -18.92 -5.03
C GLU A 182 26.36 -20.41 -4.81
N ALA A 183 27.33 -20.67 -3.93
CA ALA A 183 27.76 -22.04 -3.62
C ALA A 183 26.97 -22.68 -2.49
N VAL A 184 26.37 -21.90 -1.60
CA VAL A 184 25.70 -22.36 -0.38
C VAL A 184 24.21 -22.53 -0.64
N GLU A 185 23.68 -23.70 -0.28
CA GLU A 185 22.28 -24.06 -0.42
C GLU A 185 21.90 -24.99 0.76
N PRO A 186 21.40 -24.42 1.87
CA PRO A 186 21.06 -25.19 3.07
C PRO A 186 20.14 -26.38 2.77
N GLY A 187 20.38 -27.51 3.44
CA GLY A 187 19.55 -28.71 3.29
C GLY A 187 19.83 -29.55 2.03
N THR A 188 20.66 -29.09 1.08
CA THR A 188 20.97 -29.86 -0.14
C THR A 188 21.83 -31.10 0.15
N ASN A 189 22.80 -30.99 1.05
CA ASN A 189 23.66 -32.09 1.49
C ASN A 189 24.25 -31.78 2.88
N ALA A 190 25.06 -32.70 3.41
CA ALA A 190 25.64 -32.57 4.76
C ALA A 190 26.56 -31.35 4.96
N ASP A 191 27.07 -30.75 3.88
CA ASP A 191 27.91 -29.54 3.92
C ASP A 191 27.10 -28.25 3.67
N ASN A 192 25.79 -28.34 3.44
CA ASN A 192 24.93 -27.21 3.03
C ASN A 192 25.43 -26.49 1.76
N LEU A 193 26.07 -27.23 0.86
CA LEU A 193 26.55 -26.71 -0.42
C LEU A 193 25.65 -27.17 -1.56
N ARG A 194 25.51 -26.35 -2.60
CA ARG A 194 24.78 -26.71 -3.81
C ARG A 194 25.39 -27.94 -4.48
N ASP A 195 24.55 -28.82 -5.02
CA ASP A 195 24.94 -30.03 -5.77
C ASP A 195 25.50 -29.73 -7.18
N SER A 196 26.49 -28.84 -7.23
CA SER A 196 27.14 -28.32 -8.44
C SER A 196 28.23 -29.26 -8.98
N LEU A 197 28.64 -29.08 -10.24
CA LEU A 197 29.80 -29.81 -10.80
C LEU A 197 31.09 -29.53 -10.02
N TYR A 198 31.26 -28.32 -9.47
CA TYR A 198 32.36 -27.99 -8.56
C TYR A 198 32.33 -28.87 -7.30
N TYR A 199 31.17 -28.96 -6.63
CA TYR A 199 31.03 -29.79 -5.43
C TYR A 199 31.15 -31.30 -5.74
N LYS A 200 30.53 -31.78 -6.83
CA LYS A 200 30.61 -33.19 -7.25
C LYS A 200 32.03 -33.64 -7.54
N THR A 201 32.83 -32.78 -8.18
CA THR A 201 34.20 -33.11 -8.56
C THR A 201 35.17 -32.89 -7.40
N LEU A 202 35.13 -31.73 -6.74
CA LEU A 202 36.14 -31.33 -5.76
C LEU A 202 35.73 -31.58 -4.30
N GLY A 203 34.44 -31.72 -4.01
CA GLY A 203 33.89 -31.66 -2.65
C GLY A 203 33.95 -30.23 -2.09
N LYS A 204 33.62 -30.06 -0.81
CA LYS A 204 33.59 -28.74 -0.14
C LYS A 204 34.88 -27.92 -0.22
N ASP A 205 36.02 -28.57 -0.44
CA ASP A 205 37.34 -27.92 -0.55
C ASP A 205 37.45 -26.94 -1.72
N PHE A 206 36.52 -26.96 -2.68
CA PHE A 206 36.55 -26.05 -3.83
C PHE A 206 36.50 -24.58 -3.43
N LEU A 207 35.79 -24.23 -2.35
CA LEU A 207 35.72 -22.86 -1.82
C LEU A 207 37.12 -22.39 -1.40
N MET A 208 37.76 -23.11 -0.48
CA MET A 208 39.13 -22.84 -0.04
C MET A 208 40.10 -22.74 -1.22
N TYR A 209 39.97 -23.66 -2.17
CA TYR A 209 40.89 -23.74 -3.30
C TYR A 209 40.74 -22.57 -4.28
N ALA A 210 39.50 -22.17 -4.62
CA ALA A 210 39.25 -21.02 -5.50
C ALA A 210 39.78 -19.71 -4.90
N PHE A 211 39.48 -19.45 -3.63
CA PHE A 211 39.95 -18.25 -2.93
C PHE A 211 41.47 -18.22 -2.76
N LYS A 212 42.08 -19.35 -2.39
CA LYS A 212 43.54 -19.47 -2.32
C LYS A 212 44.17 -19.09 -3.66
N GLN A 213 43.68 -19.67 -4.76
CA GLN A 213 44.23 -19.41 -6.08
C GLN A 213 44.04 -17.95 -6.51
N ALA A 214 42.87 -17.36 -6.26
CA ALA A 214 42.61 -15.96 -6.56
C ALA A 214 43.57 -15.04 -5.78
N ARG A 215 43.76 -15.28 -4.48
CA ARG A 215 44.70 -14.51 -3.65
C ARG A 215 46.14 -14.65 -4.11
N GLU A 216 46.60 -15.86 -4.38
CA GLU A 216 47.96 -16.12 -4.84
C GLU A 216 48.22 -15.43 -6.19
N SER A 217 47.26 -15.49 -7.11
CA SER A 217 47.35 -14.82 -8.43
C SER A 217 47.38 -13.29 -8.28
N VAL A 218 46.50 -12.70 -7.45
CA VAL A 218 46.51 -11.27 -7.16
C VAL A 218 47.85 -10.84 -6.58
N ASN A 219 48.39 -11.57 -5.60
CA ASN A 219 49.68 -11.25 -4.99
C ASN A 219 50.85 -11.38 -5.98
N LYS A 220 50.86 -12.44 -6.78
CA LYS A 220 51.87 -12.69 -7.80
C LYS A 220 51.87 -11.57 -8.85
N TYR A 221 50.72 -11.23 -9.41
CA TYR A 221 50.63 -10.30 -10.52
C TYR A 221 50.68 -8.84 -10.10
N SER A 222 50.18 -8.48 -8.91
CA SER A 222 50.46 -7.15 -8.35
C SER A 222 51.95 -6.93 -8.07
N ALA A 223 52.68 -7.95 -7.60
CA ALA A 223 54.13 -7.84 -7.43
C ALA A 223 54.88 -7.77 -8.78
N GLN A 224 54.37 -8.45 -9.82
CA GLN A 224 55.00 -8.50 -11.14
C GLN A 224 54.74 -7.26 -11.99
N PHE A 225 53.51 -6.76 -12.01
CA PHE A 225 53.06 -5.67 -12.90
C PHE A 225 52.75 -4.36 -12.17
N GLY A 226 52.70 -4.36 -10.83
CA GLY A 226 52.16 -3.26 -10.04
C GLY A 226 50.64 -3.27 -10.00
N GLY A 227 50.03 -2.16 -9.60
CA GLY A 227 48.57 -1.96 -9.62
C GLY A 227 47.84 -2.28 -8.31
N ALA A 228 46.54 -1.99 -8.31
CA ALA A 228 45.67 -2.16 -7.14
C ALA A 228 45.48 -3.64 -6.77
N LYS A 229 45.30 -3.91 -5.47
CA LYS A 229 44.92 -5.24 -4.97
C LYS A 229 43.42 -5.25 -4.67
N PRO A 230 42.57 -5.81 -5.56
CA PRO A 230 41.14 -5.87 -5.31
C PRO A 230 40.80 -6.78 -4.13
N GLY A 231 39.71 -6.46 -3.43
CA GLY A 231 39.15 -7.35 -2.42
C GLY A 231 38.55 -8.60 -3.05
N LEU A 232 38.65 -9.73 -2.36
CA LEU A 232 38.13 -11.03 -2.79
C LEU A 232 36.86 -11.38 -1.99
N PHE A 233 35.74 -11.51 -2.69
CA PHE A 233 34.41 -11.67 -2.11
C PHE A 233 33.79 -13.02 -2.43
N TYR A 234 33.01 -13.52 -1.47
CA TYR A 234 31.97 -14.51 -1.73
C TYR A 234 30.64 -13.78 -1.93
N ASN A 235 29.87 -14.11 -2.97
CA ASN A 235 28.63 -13.42 -3.33
C ASN A 235 27.45 -14.41 -3.37
N ASP A 236 26.28 -14.05 -2.81
CA ASP A 236 25.11 -14.95 -2.76
C ASP A 236 23.78 -14.19 -2.57
N TYR A 237 22.66 -14.85 -2.92
CA TYR A 237 21.28 -14.39 -2.71
C TYR A 237 20.59 -15.12 -1.56
N ASN A 238 19.44 -14.62 -1.09
CA ASN A 238 18.74 -15.11 0.11
C ASN A 238 19.64 -15.14 1.35
N GLU A 239 20.73 -14.40 1.30
CA GLU A 239 21.85 -14.34 2.21
C GLU A 239 21.45 -13.78 3.58
N PHE A 240 20.33 -13.03 3.62
CA PHE A 240 19.75 -12.55 4.86
C PHE A 240 18.92 -13.59 5.60
N GLN A 241 18.50 -14.67 4.93
CA GLN A 241 17.79 -15.75 5.61
C GLN A 241 18.71 -16.43 6.61
N LYS A 242 18.25 -16.55 7.86
CA LYS A 242 19.09 -16.98 8.98
C LYS A 242 19.86 -18.28 8.69
N GLU A 243 19.18 -19.30 8.18
CA GLU A 243 19.82 -20.61 7.89
C GLU A 243 20.91 -20.51 6.81
N LYS A 244 20.69 -19.69 5.78
CA LYS A 244 21.67 -19.47 4.72
C LYS A 244 22.83 -18.61 5.20
N CYS A 245 22.57 -17.58 6.01
CA CYS A 245 23.60 -16.79 6.70
C CYS A 245 24.52 -17.67 7.55
N ASP A 246 23.94 -18.54 8.38
CA ASP A 246 24.66 -19.48 9.24
C ASP A 246 25.56 -20.42 8.41
N ALA A 247 25.03 -20.97 7.31
CA ALA A 247 25.75 -21.87 6.43
C ALA A 247 26.88 -21.19 5.64
N ILE A 248 26.68 -19.94 5.20
CA ILE A 248 27.71 -19.13 4.52
C ILE A 248 28.88 -18.87 5.47
N ILE A 249 28.59 -18.38 6.68
CA ILE A 249 29.62 -18.13 7.70
C ILE A 249 30.39 -19.42 7.97
N ALA A 250 29.71 -20.53 8.26
CA ALA A 250 30.35 -21.80 8.59
C ALA A 250 31.27 -22.33 7.48
N ASN A 251 30.84 -22.28 6.21
CA ASN A 251 31.62 -22.79 5.09
C ASN A 251 32.84 -21.90 4.75
N LEU A 252 32.77 -20.60 5.03
CA LEU A 252 33.83 -19.64 4.66
C LEU A 252 34.76 -19.26 5.82
N THR A 253 34.42 -19.56 7.08
CA THR A 253 35.33 -19.36 8.23
C THR A 253 36.73 -19.93 7.99
N PRO A 254 36.91 -21.18 7.49
CA PRO A 254 38.25 -21.68 7.20
C PRO A 254 38.99 -20.85 6.14
N VAL A 255 38.28 -20.34 5.14
CA VAL A 255 38.83 -19.50 4.07
C VAL A 255 39.28 -18.15 4.63
N LYS A 256 38.51 -17.60 5.58
CA LYS A 256 38.84 -16.36 6.30
C LYS A 256 40.05 -16.53 7.21
N GLU A 257 40.10 -17.61 7.99
CA GLU A 257 41.25 -17.95 8.86
C GLU A 257 42.55 -18.12 8.07
N ALA A 258 42.47 -18.60 6.83
CA ALA A 258 43.61 -18.72 5.92
C ALA A 258 44.01 -17.39 5.24
N GLY A 259 43.22 -16.31 5.41
CA GLY A 259 43.51 -14.99 4.84
C GLY A 259 43.19 -14.83 3.34
N TYR A 260 42.36 -15.72 2.77
CA TYR A 260 42.09 -15.73 1.33
C TYR A 260 40.84 -14.96 0.90
N ILE A 261 39.95 -14.61 1.84
CA ILE A 261 38.72 -13.83 1.59
C ILE A 261 38.76 -12.51 2.38
N ASP A 262 38.25 -11.46 1.76
CA ASP A 262 38.20 -10.10 2.32
C ASP A 262 36.81 -9.69 2.81
N GLY A 263 35.74 -10.20 2.20
CA GLY A 263 34.38 -9.82 2.58
C GLY A 263 33.28 -10.66 1.93
N ILE A 264 32.04 -10.30 2.23
CA ILE A 264 30.82 -10.92 1.69
C ILE A 264 30.07 -9.92 0.81
N GLY A 265 29.64 -10.39 -0.36
CA GLY A 265 28.69 -9.73 -1.23
C GLY A 265 27.27 -10.23 -0.95
N MET A 266 26.39 -9.32 -0.60
CA MET A 266 24.97 -9.55 -0.40
C MET A 266 24.24 -9.13 -1.68
N GLN A 267 23.75 -10.09 -2.48
CA GLN A 267 23.10 -9.77 -3.75
C GLN A 267 21.90 -8.85 -3.54
N ALA A 268 21.09 -9.05 -2.51
CA ALA A 268 19.93 -8.22 -2.19
C ALA A 268 18.87 -8.15 -3.31
N HIS A 269 18.59 -9.29 -3.93
CA HIS A 269 17.39 -9.49 -4.73
C HIS A 269 16.15 -9.59 -3.82
N VAL A 270 15.50 -8.46 -3.55
CA VAL A 270 14.45 -8.33 -2.52
C VAL A 270 13.12 -7.83 -3.12
N SER A 271 12.12 -7.69 -2.27
CA SER A 271 10.84 -7.06 -2.58
C SER A 271 10.50 -5.96 -1.57
N ASP A 272 9.53 -5.11 -1.88
CA ASP A 272 8.99 -4.09 -0.97
C ASP A 272 8.21 -4.65 0.25
N GLY A 273 8.17 -5.99 0.40
CA GLY A 273 7.70 -6.70 1.59
C GLY A 273 8.82 -7.40 2.38
N THR A 274 10.09 -7.25 1.97
CA THR A 274 11.21 -7.90 2.67
C THR A 274 11.44 -7.29 4.04
N ASN A 275 11.76 -8.13 5.04
CA ASN A 275 12.07 -7.64 6.38
C ASN A 275 13.49 -7.00 6.42
N ILE A 276 13.54 -5.67 6.51
CA ILE A 276 14.79 -4.91 6.57
C ILE A 276 15.62 -5.26 7.81
N SER A 277 14.98 -5.57 8.95
CA SER A 277 15.69 -5.92 10.18
C SER A 277 16.50 -7.22 10.04
N ASP A 278 15.91 -8.24 9.41
CA ASP A 278 16.61 -9.50 9.12
C ASP A 278 17.80 -9.27 8.18
N PHE A 279 17.60 -8.43 7.16
CA PHE A 279 18.63 -8.03 6.21
C PHE A 279 19.82 -7.35 6.90
N ILE A 280 19.56 -6.32 7.72
CA ILE A 280 20.61 -5.58 8.44
C ILE A 280 21.29 -6.47 9.49
N THR A 281 20.54 -7.36 10.14
CA THR A 281 21.11 -8.34 11.09
C THR A 281 22.11 -9.26 10.39
N ALA A 282 21.77 -9.83 9.24
CA ALA A 282 22.70 -10.66 8.47
C ALA A 282 23.94 -9.87 8.01
N MET A 283 23.75 -8.62 7.54
CA MET A 283 24.85 -7.73 7.15
C MET A 283 25.84 -7.51 8.32
N LYS A 284 25.35 -7.19 9.52
CA LYS A 284 26.18 -7.02 10.72
C LYS A 284 26.95 -8.28 11.05
N ARG A 285 26.33 -9.46 10.95
CA ARG A 285 26.98 -10.75 11.18
C ARG A 285 28.07 -11.07 10.16
N TYR A 286 27.85 -10.74 8.90
CA TYR A 286 28.88 -10.90 7.87
C TYR A 286 30.06 -9.94 8.08
N ASP A 287 29.79 -8.70 8.48
CA ASP A 287 30.85 -7.76 8.82
C ASP A 287 31.66 -8.22 10.04
N GLU A 288 31.00 -8.72 11.09
CA GLU A 288 31.68 -9.28 12.25
C GLU A 288 32.57 -10.48 11.89
N ALA A 289 32.08 -11.38 11.03
CA ALA A 289 32.80 -12.59 10.64
C ALA A 289 33.92 -12.35 9.62
N PHE A 290 33.71 -11.44 8.65
CA PHE A 290 34.60 -11.27 7.49
C PHE A 290 35.25 -9.89 7.40
N GLY A 291 34.76 -8.89 8.11
CA GLY A 291 35.34 -7.54 8.24
C GLY A 291 35.03 -6.58 7.10
N GLN A 292 34.22 -7.01 6.12
CA GLN A 292 33.74 -6.15 5.03
C GLN A 292 32.49 -6.74 4.37
N VAL A 293 31.53 -5.88 4.07
CA VAL A 293 30.32 -6.24 3.32
C VAL A 293 30.08 -5.27 2.15
N GLN A 294 29.47 -5.79 1.09
CA GLN A 294 28.97 -5.02 -0.05
C GLN A 294 27.56 -5.48 -0.39
N ILE A 295 26.66 -4.55 -0.73
CA ILE A 295 25.41 -4.87 -1.41
C ILE A 295 25.70 -4.84 -2.90
N THR A 296 25.46 -5.94 -3.61
CA THR A 296 26.10 -6.21 -4.91
C THR A 296 25.14 -6.22 -6.09
N GLU A 297 23.87 -6.57 -5.89
CA GLU A 297 22.89 -6.81 -6.96
C GLU A 297 21.48 -6.32 -6.57
N LEU A 298 21.38 -5.17 -5.90
CA LEU A 298 20.12 -4.67 -5.35
C LEU A 298 19.09 -4.42 -6.45
N ASP A 299 17.97 -5.13 -6.35
CA ASP A 299 16.73 -4.86 -7.06
C ASP A 299 15.55 -5.13 -6.11
N VAL A 300 14.45 -4.38 -6.28
CA VAL A 300 13.31 -4.42 -5.35
C VAL A 300 12.03 -4.61 -6.15
N THR A 301 11.47 -5.82 -6.16
CA THR A 301 10.19 -6.07 -6.84
C THR A 301 9.00 -5.51 -6.05
N THR A 302 7.97 -5.06 -6.75
CA THR A 302 6.71 -4.60 -6.14
C THR A 302 5.81 -5.80 -5.78
N THR A 303 5.31 -5.86 -4.55
CA THR A 303 4.33 -6.88 -4.13
C THR A 303 2.88 -6.49 -4.47
N GLY A 304 2.59 -5.20 -4.61
CA GLY A 304 1.28 -4.69 -5.03
C GLY A 304 1.22 -4.30 -6.51
N THR A 305 0.01 -4.33 -7.10
CA THR A 305 -0.26 -3.92 -8.50
C THR A 305 -1.12 -2.65 -8.59
N GLY A 306 -1.49 -2.06 -7.46
CA GLY A 306 -2.31 -0.85 -7.40
C GLY A 306 -1.53 0.42 -7.72
N VAL A 307 -2.26 1.52 -7.86
CA VAL A 307 -1.78 2.91 -8.06
C VAL A 307 -0.61 3.36 -7.16
N ASN A 308 -0.47 2.75 -5.97
CA ASN A 308 0.57 3.08 -4.99
C ASN A 308 1.77 2.11 -5.00
N ALA A 309 1.85 1.18 -5.96
CA ALA A 309 2.94 0.20 -6.03
C ALA A 309 4.34 0.87 -6.09
N GLU A 310 4.51 1.87 -6.95
CA GLU A 310 5.77 2.64 -7.04
C GLU A 310 6.08 3.38 -5.74
N TYR A 311 5.06 3.89 -5.04
CA TYR A 311 5.24 4.57 -3.77
C TYR A 311 5.83 3.64 -2.70
N TYR A 312 5.27 2.44 -2.55
CA TYR A 312 5.76 1.48 -1.55
C TYR A 312 7.14 0.93 -1.89
N GLN A 313 7.46 0.75 -3.17
CA GLN A 313 8.83 0.48 -3.61
C GLN A 313 9.77 1.64 -3.21
N GLY A 314 9.36 2.89 -3.45
CA GLY A 314 10.08 4.08 -3.03
C GLY A 314 10.33 4.16 -1.53
N LYS A 315 9.30 3.84 -0.73
CA LYS A 315 9.38 3.77 0.73
C LYS A 315 10.35 2.70 1.20
N PHE A 316 10.32 1.53 0.58
CA PHE A 316 11.26 0.46 0.88
C PHE A 316 12.71 0.87 0.60
N TYR A 317 12.99 1.47 -0.56
CA TYR A 317 14.33 2.01 -0.86
C TYR A 317 14.77 3.06 0.15
N TYR A 318 13.87 3.96 0.56
CA TYR A 318 14.16 4.95 1.61
C TYR A 318 14.52 4.28 2.94
N ASP A 319 13.69 3.35 3.42
CA ASP A 319 13.89 2.67 4.71
C ASP A 319 15.16 1.81 4.70
N LEU A 320 15.42 1.09 3.61
CA LEU A 320 16.61 0.26 3.46
C LEU A 320 17.86 1.14 3.47
N PHE A 321 17.92 2.21 2.66
CA PHE A 321 19.09 3.09 2.63
C PHE A 321 19.31 3.84 3.94
N LYS A 322 18.24 4.22 4.65
CA LYS A 322 18.34 4.72 6.03
C LYS A 322 19.01 3.70 6.94
N ALA A 323 18.52 2.47 6.96
CA ALA A 323 19.07 1.41 7.79
C ALA A 323 20.53 1.06 7.41
N LEU A 324 20.91 1.14 6.13
CA LEU A 324 22.30 0.98 5.68
C LEU A 324 23.20 2.12 6.19
N LEU A 325 22.71 3.37 6.16
CA LEU A 325 23.43 4.53 6.70
C LEU A 325 23.61 4.42 8.22
N ASP A 326 22.59 3.98 8.93
CA ASP A 326 22.61 3.78 10.38
C ASP A 326 23.60 2.68 10.74
N ALA A 327 23.51 1.51 10.10
CA ALA A 327 24.46 0.43 10.29
C ALA A 327 25.91 0.86 9.98
N ARG A 328 26.10 1.68 8.93
CA ARG A 328 27.42 2.26 8.62
C ARG A 328 27.90 3.21 9.72
N SER A 329 27.01 3.99 10.33
CA SER A 329 27.33 4.88 11.45
C SER A 329 27.68 4.11 12.73
N GLU A 330 27.09 2.93 12.92
CA GLU A 330 27.39 2.00 14.01
C GLU A 330 28.72 1.24 13.83
N GLY A 331 29.39 1.42 12.69
CA GLY A 331 30.73 0.89 12.43
C GLY A 331 30.78 -0.28 11.46
N VAL A 332 29.64 -0.73 10.92
CA VAL A 332 29.62 -1.80 9.91
C VAL A 332 30.49 -1.40 8.72
N ASN A 333 31.40 -2.26 8.27
CA ASN A 333 32.26 -1.99 7.11
C ASN A 333 31.55 -2.26 5.76
N LEU A 334 30.41 -1.59 5.58
CA LEU A 334 29.71 -1.50 4.30
C LEU A 334 30.48 -0.57 3.36
N THR A 335 30.91 -1.10 2.21
CA THR A 335 31.82 -0.36 1.30
C THR A 335 31.26 -0.08 -0.09
N SER A 336 30.17 -0.73 -0.48
CA SER A 336 29.53 -0.54 -1.78
C SER A 336 28.06 -0.93 -1.72
N VAL A 337 27.21 -0.20 -2.44
CA VAL A 337 25.83 -0.56 -2.74
C VAL A 337 25.61 -0.44 -4.24
N THR A 338 25.34 -1.56 -4.91
CA THR A 338 25.19 -1.66 -6.36
C THR A 338 23.76 -2.01 -6.75
N ILE A 339 23.13 -1.21 -7.60
CA ILE A 339 21.81 -1.47 -8.19
C ILE A 339 21.97 -2.39 -9.40
N TRP A 340 21.19 -3.47 -9.52
CA TRP A 340 21.35 -4.49 -10.57
C TRP A 340 20.67 -4.15 -11.90
N GLY A 341 21.03 -2.99 -12.43
CA GLY A 341 20.58 -2.47 -13.72
C GLY A 341 20.29 -0.99 -13.66
N LEU A 342 20.27 -0.32 -14.81
CA LEU A 342 19.96 1.11 -14.88
C LEU A 342 18.46 1.38 -14.99
N THR A 343 17.78 0.73 -15.94
CA THR A 343 16.37 0.99 -16.28
C THR A 343 15.54 -0.28 -16.25
N ASP A 344 14.28 -0.19 -15.85
CA ASP A 344 13.39 -1.36 -15.69
C ASP A 344 13.29 -2.23 -16.95
N ASP A 345 13.28 -1.63 -18.14
CA ASP A 345 13.21 -2.33 -19.42
C ASP A 345 14.45 -3.16 -19.76
N ASN A 346 15.55 -2.96 -19.04
CA ASN A 346 16.77 -3.77 -19.15
C ASN A 346 17.05 -4.62 -17.92
N SER A 347 16.11 -4.71 -16.97
CA SER A 347 16.23 -5.62 -15.83
C SER A 347 16.03 -7.08 -16.25
N TRP A 348 16.73 -8.01 -15.59
CA TRP A 348 16.44 -9.45 -15.67
C TRP A 348 15.07 -9.82 -15.04
N LYS A 349 14.47 -8.88 -14.31
CA LYS A 349 13.13 -8.94 -13.71
C LYS A 349 12.22 -7.82 -14.26
N ALA A 350 12.34 -7.51 -15.55
CA ALA A 350 11.62 -6.39 -16.19
C ALA A 350 10.10 -6.41 -15.96
N GLU A 351 9.48 -7.58 -15.82
CA GLU A 351 8.04 -7.74 -15.55
C GLU A 351 7.58 -7.22 -14.18
N SER A 352 8.51 -6.77 -13.32
CA SER A 352 8.23 -6.30 -11.96
C SER A 352 8.81 -4.92 -11.66
N ASP A 353 9.22 -4.19 -12.69
CA ASP A 353 9.78 -2.82 -12.63
C ASP A 353 10.64 -2.56 -11.37
N PRO A 354 11.77 -3.28 -11.18
CA PRO A 354 12.41 -3.38 -9.87
C PRO A 354 13.51 -2.35 -9.60
N LEU A 355 13.83 -1.49 -10.58
CA LEU A 355 14.96 -0.57 -10.58
C LEU A 355 14.52 0.87 -10.31
N ILE A 356 15.46 1.82 -10.41
CA ILE A 356 15.28 3.20 -9.94
C ILE A 356 14.96 4.21 -11.05
N PHE A 357 15.06 3.80 -12.32
CA PHE A 357 14.70 4.61 -13.48
C PHE A 357 13.77 3.85 -14.43
N ASN A 358 12.80 4.57 -14.99
CA ASN A 358 11.96 4.08 -16.07
C ASN A 358 12.77 3.96 -17.38
N LYS A 359 12.20 3.26 -18.36
CA LYS A 359 12.76 3.11 -19.72
C LYS A 359 13.26 4.41 -20.35
N ASN A 360 12.54 5.51 -20.16
CA ASN A 360 12.85 6.83 -20.74
C ASN A 360 13.87 7.65 -19.92
N LEU A 361 14.52 7.03 -18.92
CA LEU A 361 15.41 7.65 -17.93
C LEU A 361 14.73 8.56 -16.91
N SER A 362 13.39 8.64 -16.89
CA SER A 362 12.71 9.36 -15.81
C SER A 362 12.92 8.67 -14.48
N ARG A 363 13.26 9.43 -13.45
CA ARG A 363 13.37 8.92 -12.08
C ARG A 363 12.06 8.32 -11.57
N LYS A 364 12.16 7.25 -10.79
CA LYS A 364 11.04 6.64 -10.06
C LYS A 364 11.02 7.11 -8.61
N LYS A 365 9.93 6.81 -7.89
CA LYS A 365 9.86 6.97 -6.43
C LYS A 365 10.98 6.22 -5.69
N ALA A 366 11.46 5.10 -6.26
CA ALA A 366 12.66 4.40 -5.81
C ALA A 366 13.92 5.30 -5.77
N PHE A 367 14.19 6.06 -6.83
CA PHE A 367 15.29 7.02 -6.86
C PHE A 367 15.08 8.13 -5.82
N ASP A 368 13.87 8.67 -5.73
CA ASP A 368 13.54 9.72 -4.76
C ASP A 368 13.72 9.23 -3.31
N GLY A 369 13.40 7.96 -3.02
CA GLY A 369 13.64 7.33 -1.72
C GLY A 369 15.12 7.24 -1.35
N ILE A 370 15.98 6.85 -2.30
CA ILE A 370 17.43 6.83 -2.09
C ILE A 370 17.96 8.23 -1.81
N VAL A 371 17.48 9.26 -2.52
CA VAL A 371 17.88 10.65 -2.27
C VAL A 371 17.39 11.14 -0.90
N ALA A 372 16.14 10.86 -0.57
CA ALA A 372 15.52 11.24 0.70
C ALA A 372 16.25 10.63 1.89
N ALA A 373 16.69 9.36 1.81
CA ALA A 373 17.44 8.70 2.87
C ALA A 373 18.75 9.43 3.21
N ALA A 374 19.50 9.85 2.18
CA ALA A 374 20.75 10.59 2.35
C ALA A 374 20.55 12.04 2.81
N THR A 375 19.47 12.69 2.38
CA THR A 375 19.22 14.12 2.63
C THR A 375 18.33 14.39 3.83
N GLY A 376 17.68 13.37 4.41
CA GLY A 376 16.63 13.53 5.42
C GLY A 376 15.31 14.06 4.85
N GLY A 377 15.14 14.01 3.51
CA GLY A 377 13.92 14.44 2.83
C GLY A 377 12.76 13.45 2.98
N ASP A 378 11.61 13.85 2.47
CA ASP A 378 10.38 13.05 2.41
C ASP A 378 10.09 12.63 0.96
N ILE A 379 9.53 11.43 0.77
CA ILE A 379 9.13 10.88 -0.53
C ILE A 379 7.68 11.25 -0.91
N GLY A 380 6.98 11.93 -0.01
CA GLY A 380 5.58 12.32 -0.10
C GLY A 380 4.67 11.27 0.51
N GLU A 381 3.36 11.47 0.36
CA GLU A 381 2.34 10.51 0.78
C GLU A 381 1.88 9.64 -0.40
N PRO A 382 1.35 8.41 -0.16
CA PRO A 382 0.73 7.63 -1.22
C PRO A 382 -0.47 8.39 -1.80
N GLU A 383 -0.77 8.15 -3.07
CA GLU A 383 -1.96 8.72 -3.70
C GLU A 383 -3.22 8.13 -3.03
N TYR A 384 -4.13 8.99 -2.60
CA TYR A 384 -5.44 8.55 -2.15
C TYR A 384 -6.25 8.10 -3.36
N VAL A 385 -6.42 6.79 -3.49
CA VAL A 385 -7.30 6.20 -4.50
C VAL A 385 -8.54 5.68 -3.83
N LYS A 386 -9.69 6.22 -4.26
CA LYS A 386 -10.99 5.74 -3.83
C LYS A 386 -11.04 4.22 -4.08
N PRO A 387 -11.29 3.39 -3.06
CA PRO A 387 -11.34 1.95 -3.23
C PRO A 387 -12.37 1.56 -4.31
N ASP A 388 -11.94 0.78 -5.30
CA ASP A 388 -12.81 0.20 -6.32
C ASP A 388 -13.27 -1.19 -5.90
N TYR A 389 -14.50 -1.27 -5.39
CA TYR A 389 -15.17 -2.52 -5.02
C TYR A 389 -16.22 -2.96 -6.07
N SER A 390 -16.01 -2.60 -7.34
CA SER A 390 -16.79 -3.14 -8.45
C SER A 390 -16.74 -4.66 -8.47
N ASP A 391 -17.84 -5.31 -8.87
CA ASP A 391 -17.88 -6.77 -9.00
C ASP A 391 -16.84 -7.23 -10.04
N ILE A 392 -16.13 -8.31 -9.76
CA ILE A 392 -15.44 -9.07 -10.81
C ILE A 392 -16.47 -10.01 -11.42
N ARG A 393 -16.66 -9.93 -12.73
CA ARG A 393 -17.54 -10.82 -13.50
C ARG A 393 -16.78 -11.33 -14.72
N VAL A 394 -16.67 -12.65 -14.85
CA VAL A 394 -15.95 -13.28 -15.95
C VAL A 394 -16.73 -14.48 -16.46
N ASN A 395 -17.18 -14.39 -17.71
CA ASN A 395 -17.87 -15.44 -18.45
C ASN A 395 -17.07 -15.93 -19.68
N PHE A 396 -15.84 -15.45 -19.86
CA PHE A 396 -14.90 -15.84 -20.92
C PHE A 396 -15.37 -15.66 -22.39
N ASP A 397 -16.52 -15.02 -22.62
CA ASP A 397 -17.17 -14.92 -23.93
C ASP A 397 -16.44 -14.08 -24.99
N ASP A 398 -15.42 -13.34 -24.56
CA ASP A 398 -14.57 -12.51 -25.41
C ASP A 398 -13.40 -13.29 -26.07
N ASP A 399 -13.35 -14.62 -25.92
CA ASP A 399 -12.32 -15.52 -26.49
C ASP A 399 -10.88 -15.10 -26.11
N THR A 400 -10.75 -14.48 -24.93
CA THR A 400 -9.47 -13.98 -24.39
C THR A 400 -9.39 -14.28 -22.90
N LEU A 401 -8.18 -14.60 -22.42
CA LEU A 401 -7.95 -14.82 -20.99
C LEU A 401 -7.94 -13.45 -20.28
N PRO A 402 -8.87 -13.19 -19.33
CA PRO A 402 -8.91 -11.91 -18.65
C PRO A 402 -7.69 -11.69 -17.76
N SER A 403 -7.21 -10.45 -17.67
CA SER A 403 -5.98 -10.09 -16.93
C SER A 403 -6.04 -10.41 -15.43
N VAL A 404 -7.23 -10.62 -14.87
CA VAL A 404 -7.41 -11.05 -13.48
C VAL A 404 -6.92 -12.48 -13.24
N PHE A 405 -6.86 -13.32 -14.28
CA PHE A 405 -6.45 -14.72 -14.19
C PHE A 405 -4.96 -14.94 -14.45
N SER A 406 -4.35 -15.87 -13.72
CA SER A 406 -2.98 -16.36 -13.94
C SER A 406 -2.84 -17.83 -13.55
N VAL A 407 -1.84 -18.54 -14.09
CA VAL A 407 -1.51 -19.91 -13.64
C VAL A 407 -0.82 -19.85 -12.28
N ARG A 408 -1.26 -20.68 -11.32
CA ARG A 408 -0.52 -20.98 -10.09
C ARG A 408 0.16 -22.35 -10.21
N GLY A 409 1.48 -22.38 -9.99
CA GLY A 409 2.28 -23.58 -10.20
C GLY A 409 2.47 -23.91 -11.68
N SER A 410 2.49 -25.20 -12.02
CA SER A 410 2.58 -25.67 -13.41
C SER A 410 1.18 -25.99 -13.97
N GLY A 411 0.87 -25.49 -15.16
CA GLY A 411 -0.40 -25.74 -15.83
C GLY A 411 -0.55 -24.83 -17.05
N THR A 412 -1.66 -24.97 -17.77
CA THR A 412 -2.01 -24.13 -18.92
C THR A 412 -3.47 -23.70 -18.82
N LEU A 413 -3.70 -22.39 -18.88
CA LEU A 413 -5.03 -21.79 -18.98
C LEU A 413 -5.39 -21.56 -20.44
N THR A 414 -6.50 -22.15 -20.89
CA THR A 414 -6.99 -22.03 -22.26
C THR A 414 -8.46 -21.67 -22.24
N VAL A 415 -8.85 -20.58 -22.91
CA VAL A 415 -10.27 -20.27 -23.18
C VAL A 415 -10.72 -21.14 -24.34
N GLN A 416 -11.81 -21.89 -24.17
CA GLN A 416 -12.26 -22.92 -25.12
C GLN A 416 -13.80 -22.99 -25.21
N SER A 417 -14.32 -23.58 -26.29
CA SER A 417 -15.75 -23.59 -26.63
C SER A 417 -16.40 -24.97 -26.69
N GLU A 418 -15.69 -26.04 -26.30
CA GLU A 418 -16.16 -27.42 -26.35
C GLU A 418 -17.00 -27.79 -25.10
N GLU A 419 -16.54 -27.37 -23.93
CA GLU A 419 -17.18 -27.64 -22.64
C GLU A 419 -17.49 -26.31 -21.94
N VAL A 420 -18.74 -25.85 -22.04
CA VAL A 420 -19.16 -24.52 -21.63
C VAL A 420 -20.42 -24.64 -20.76
N PHE A 421 -20.52 -23.87 -19.68
CA PHE A 421 -21.72 -23.84 -18.86
C PHE A 421 -22.72 -22.85 -19.45
N GLU A 422 -22.29 -21.61 -19.67
CA GLU A 422 -23.10 -20.55 -20.27
C GLU A 422 -22.31 -19.74 -21.31
N GLY A 423 -23.02 -19.10 -22.24
CA GLY A 423 -22.35 -18.34 -23.31
C GLY A 423 -21.70 -19.25 -24.36
N LYS A 424 -20.50 -18.86 -24.80
CA LYS A 424 -19.74 -19.43 -25.93
C LYS A 424 -18.43 -20.08 -25.51
N TYR A 425 -17.83 -19.64 -24.41
CA TYR A 425 -16.51 -20.07 -24.00
C TYR A 425 -16.43 -20.25 -22.49
N ALA A 426 -15.59 -21.18 -22.05
CA ALA A 426 -15.22 -21.37 -20.65
C ALA A 426 -13.70 -21.53 -20.53
N LEU A 427 -13.18 -21.35 -19.32
CA LEU A 427 -11.78 -21.54 -19.02
C LEU A 427 -11.47 -23.01 -18.74
N LEU A 428 -10.47 -23.56 -19.43
CA LEU A 428 -9.87 -24.86 -19.13
C LEU A 428 -8.51 -24.65 -18.46
N ASP A 429 -8.37 -25.19 -17.26
CA ASP A 429 -7.11 -25.37 -16.56
C ASP A 429 -6.63 -26.82 -16.69
N SER A 430 -5.52 -27.02 -17.39
CA SER A 430 -5.03 -28.34 -17.78
C SER A 430 -3.51 -28.49 -17.66
N GLY A 431 -3.02 -29.72 -17.78
CA GLY A 431 -1.57 -29.99 -17.73
C GLY A 431 -0.95 -29.79 -16.34
N ARG A 432 -1.78 -29.92 -15.29
CA ARG A 432 -1.40 -29.73 -13.89
C ARG A 432 -0.45 -30.84 -13.43
N THR A 433 0.62 -30.48 -12.70
CA THR A 433 1.64 -31.44 -12.21
C THR A 433 1.61 -31.69 -10.70
N ALA A 434 0.81 -30.92 -9.97
CA ALA A 434 0.55 -31.10 -8.54
C ALA A 434 -0.88 -30.69 -8.22
N THR A 435 -1.44 -31.25 -7.15
CA THR A 435 -2.86 -31.09 -6.76
C THR A 435 -3.23 -29.65 -6.40
N TRP A 436 -2.25 -28.85 -5.96
CA TRP A 436 -2.41 -27.43 -5.60
C TRP A 436 -2.16 -26.46 -6.76
N ASN A 437 -1.71 -26.95 -7.93
CA ASN A 437 -1.59 -26.12 -9.11
C ASN A 437 -2.98 -25.79 -9.63
N GLY A 438 -3.18 -24.62 -10.20
CA GLY A 438 -4.38 -24.35 -10.99
C GLY A 438 -4.61 -22.89 -11.37
N ALA A 439 -5.79 -22.61 -11.90
CA ALA A 439 -6.22 -21.26 -12.23
C ALA A 439 -6.30 -20.39 -10.97
N SER A 440 -5.63 -19.24 -10.98
CA SER A 440 -5.69 -18.24 -9.92
C SER A 440 -6.29 -16.93 -10.42
N PHE A 441 -6.92 -16.17 -9.54
CA PHE A 441 -7.48 -14.86 -9.84
C PHE A 441 -7.24 -13.85 -8.71
N ASP A 442 -6.99 -12.60 -9.09
CA ASP A 442 -6.65 -11.49 -8.16
C ASP A 442 -7.90 -10.91 -7.48
N VAL A 443 -7.89 -10.87 -6.14
CA VAL A 443 -8.94 -10.27 -5.30
C VAL A 443 -8.42 -9.13 -4.42
N SER A 444 -7.19 -8.66 -4.66
CA SER A 444 -6.49 -7.66 -3.83
C SER A 444 -7.28 -6.37 -3.65
N LYS A 445 -8.06 -5.97 -4.67
CA LYS A 445 -8.88 -4.74 -4.62
C LYS A 445 -9.94 -4.76 -3.52
N PHE A 446 -10.26 -5.94 -2.99
CA PHE A 446 -11.23 -6.14 -1.93
C PHE A 446 -10.58 -6.28 -0.54
N ALA A 447 -9.30 -5.88 -0.36
CA ALA A 447 -8.64 -5.91 0.94
C ALA A 447 -9.49 -5.25 2.04
N GLY A 448 -9.62 -5.96 3.17
CA GLY A 448 -10.46 -5.55 4.29
C GLY A 448 -11.96 -5.78 4.10
N GLN A 449 -12.43 -6.24 2.94
CA GLN A 449 -13.84 -6.57 2.68
C GLN A 449 -14.11 -8.07 2.87
N THR A 450 -15.36 -8.41 3.21
CA THR A 450 -15.86 -9.77 2.99
C THR A 450 -16.33 -9.86 1.56
N ILE A 451 -15.88 -10.86 0.81
CA ILE A 451 -16.31 -11.10 -0.56
C ILE A 451 -17.17 -12.36 -0.65
N GLY A 452 -18.23 -12.30 -1.45
CA GLY A 452 -18.92 -13.47 -1.97
C GLY A 452 -18.30 -13.89 -3.31
N ILE A 453 -18.04 -15.19 -3.45
CA ILE A 453 -17.41 -15.80 -4.61
C ILE A 453 -18.36 -16.87 -5.14
N SER A 454 -18.64 -16.85 -6.44
CA SER A 454 -19.36 -17.92 -7.12
C SER A 454 -18.73 -18.21 -8.47
N ALA A 455 -18.66 -19.48 -8.86
CA ALA A 455 -18.32 -19.90 -10.22
C ALA A 455 -19.03 -21.21 -10.55
N TRP A 456 -19.15 -21.53 -11.83
CA TRP A 456 -19.51 -22.87 -12.27
C TRP A 456 -18.24 -23.65 -12.57
N VAL A 457 -18.13 -24.86 -12.03
CA VAL A 457 -16.97 -25.73 -12.22
C VAL A 457 -17.38 -27.12 -12.68
N LYS A 458 -16.55 -27.74 -13.52
CA LYS A 458 -16.67 -29.15 -13.92
C LYS A 458 -15.28 -29.78 -13.90
N SER A 459 -15.17 -31.00 -13.39
CA SER A 459 -13.93 -31.76 -13.35
C SER A 459 -14.25 -33.26 -13.24
N ASP A 460 -13.31 -34.10 -13.69
CA ASP A 460 -13.34 -35.55 -13.41
C ASP A 460 -12.91 -35.86 -11.95
N ALA A 461 -12.31 -34.89 -11.26
CA ALA A 461 -12.06 -35.00 -9.83
C ALA A 461 -13.38 -35.05 -9.04
N PRO A 462 -13.44 -35.75 -7.89
CA PRO A 462 -14.62 -35.74 -7.04
C PRO A 462 -14.91 -34.37 -6.40
N ILE A 463 -13.88 -33.57 -6.14
CA ILE A 463 -13.99 -32.29 -5.43
C ILE A 463 -13.11 -31.24 -6.12
N VAL A 464 -13.70 -30.07 -6.36
CA VAL A 464 -12.99 -28.83 -6.69
C VAL A 464 -13.04 -27.89 -5.47
N LYS A 465 -11.94 -27.21 -5.17
CA LYS A 465 -11.82 -26.26 -4.05
C LYS A 465 -11.39 -24.89 -4.55
N ILE A 466 -11.78 -23.84 -3.85
CA ILE A 466 -11.16 -22.52 -3.93
C ILE A 466 -10.34 -22.32 -2.67
N SER A 467 -9.05 -22.02 -2.82
CA SER A 467 -8.10 -21.82 -1.73
C SER A 467 -7.37 -20.49 -1.88
N ALA A 468 -6.76 -20.01 -0.80
CA ALA A 468 -5.97 -18.79 -0.78
C ALA A 468 -4.51 -19.08 -0.39
N ASP A 469 -3.58 -18.19 -0.71
CA ASP A 469 -2.20 -18.22 -0.20
C ASP A 469 -1.94 -16.95 0.62
N ILE A 470 -1.83 -17.13 1.93
CA ILE A 470 -1.72 -16.03 2.90
C ILE A 470 -0.54 -16.33 3.81
N ASP A 471 0.58 -15.66 3.55
CA ASP A 471 1.80 -15.76 4.35
C ASP A 471 2.24 -17.21 4.63
N GLY A 472 2.17 -18.07 3.62
CA GLY A 472 2.53 -19.49 3.73
C GLY A 472 1.48 -20.36 4.43
N LYS A 473 0.24 -19.87 4.57
CA LYS A 473 -0.93 -20.65 4.96
C LYS A 473 -1.89 -20.77 3.79
N TRP A 474 -2.51 -21.95 3.67
CA TRP A 474 -3.41 -22.28 2.57
C TRP A 474 -4.82 -22.63 3.07
N PRO A 475 -5.61 -21.64 3.50
CA PRO A 475 -6.98 -21.91 3.91
C PRO A 475 -7.83 -22.31 2.69
N ASN A 476 -8.63 -23.35 2.89
CA ASN A 476 -9.73 -23.70 1.99
C ASN A 476 -10.89 -22.73 2.24
N ILE A 477 -11.36 -22.06 1.18
CA ILE A 477 -12.46 -21.10 1.24
C ILE A 477 -13.80 -21.81 1.06
N THR A 478 -13.90 -22.63 0.00
CA THR A 478 -15.12 -23.39 -0.30
C THR A 478 -14.80 -24.58 -1.22
N THR A 479 -15.74 -25.52 -1.29
CA THR A 479 -15.63 -26.76 -2.05
C THR A 479 -16.91 -27.07 -2.80
N ALA A 480 -16.79 -27.67 -3.99
CA ALA A 480 -17.90 -28.23 -4.75
C ALA A 480 -17.67 -29.72 -5.05
N ASP A 481 -18.73 -30.52 -4.95
CA ASP A 481 -18.74 -31.94 -5.31
C ASP A 481 -19.01 -32.08 -6.82
N THR A 482 -17.98 -32.46 -7.57
CA THR A 482 -18.02 -32.64 -9.02
C THR A 482 -18.10 -34.12 -9.43
N SER A 483 -18.34 -35.05 -8.49
CA SER A 483 -18.35 -36.50 -8.74
C SER A 483 -19.37 -36.97 -9.79
N SER A 484 -20.35 -36.14 -10.13
CA SER A 484 -21.32 -36.41 -11.19
C SER A 484 -20.75 -36.24 -12.61
N GLY A 485 -19.60 -35.56 -12.75
CA GLY A 485 -19.04 -35.14 -14.04
C GLY A 485 -19.84 -34.03 -14.73
N ALA A 486 -20.87 -33.48 -14.09
CA ALA A 486 -21.64 -32.34 -14.57
C ALA A 486 -21.06 -31.02 -14.03
N TRP A 487 -21.50 -29.90 -14.62
CA TRP A 487 -21.25 -28.57 -14.07
C TRP A 487 -21.95 -28.40 -12.73
N VAL A 488 -21.22 -27.90 -11.75
CA VAL A 488 -21.68 -27.65 -10.39
C VAL A 488 -21.23 -26.26 -9.97
N GLN A 489 -22.11 -25.52 -9.30
CA GLN A 489 -21.77 -24.20 -8.78
C GLN A 489 -20.93 -24.34 -7.50
N ILE A 490 -19.81 -23.65 -7.45
CA ILE A 490 -18.99 -23.47 -6.26
C ILE A 490 -19.25 -22.09 -5.70
N ILE A 491 -19.70 -22.01 -4.44
CA ILE A 491 -20.07 -20.75 -3.78
C ILE A 491 -19.37 -20.68 -2.43
N GLY A 492 -18.81 -19.54 -2.08
CA GLY A 492 -18.23 -19.31 -0.76
C GLY A 492 -18.10 -17.84 -0.44
N GLU A 493 -17.88 -17.54 0.83
CA GLU A 493 -17.51 -16.20 1.28
C GLU A 493 -16.12 -16.20 1.90
N TYR A 494 -15.43 -15.08 1.78
CA TYR A 494 -14.12 -14.91 2.37
C TYR A 494 -13.88 -13.50 2.88
N LYS A 495 -13.46 -13.37 4.15
CA LYS A 495 -12.97 -12.11 4.70
C LYS A 495 -11.51 -11.93 4.30
N ILE A 496 -11.25 -10.96 3.42
CA ILE A 496 -9.89 -10.63 3.01
C ILE A 496 -9.25 -9.80 4.13
N PRO A 497 -8.09 -10.23 4.67
CA PRO A 497 -7.38 -9.44 5.68
C PRO A 497 -7.03 -8.04 5.16
N SER A 498 -7.15 -7.04 6.02
CA SER A 498 -7.02 -5.62 5.64
C SER A 498 -5.57 -5.17 5.43
N ASP A 499 -4.62 -5.93 5.94
CA ASP A 499 -3.18 -5.69 5.92
C ASP A 499 -2.49 -6.29 4.69
N LEU A 500 -3.19 -7.11 3.90
CA LEU A 500 -2.64 -7.68 2.68
C LEU A 500 -2.51 -6.63 1.58
N LYS A 501 -1.29 -6.48 1.07
CA LYS A 501 -0.99 -5.66 -0.12
C LYS A 501 -1.45 -6.33 -1.42
N ALA A 502 -1.54 -7.66 -1.43
CA ALA A 502 -2.04 -8.46 -2.54
C ALA A 502 -2.61 -9.80 -2.06
N LEU A 503 -3.64 -10.31 -2.75
CA LEU A 503 -4.21 -11.64 -2.52
C LEU A 503 -4.74 -12.24 -3.82
N LYS A 504 -4.35 -13.48 -4.11
CA LYS A 504 -4.94 -14.31 -5.17
C LYS A 504 -5.64 -15.52 -4.56
N LEU A 505 -6.83 -15.82 -5.08
CA LEU A 505 -7.50 -17.10 -4.83
C LEU A 505 -7.21 -18.04 -6.00
N TYR A 506 -7.29 -19.34 -5.77
CA TYR A 506 -7.02 -20.32 -6.83
C TYR A 506 -7.89 -21.58 -6.70
N PHE A 507 -8.18 -22.17 -7.85
CA PHE A 507 -8.89 -23.44 -7.96
C PHE A 507 -7.90 -24.60 -7.82
N GLU A 508 -8.29 -25.62 -7.07
CA GLU A 508 -7.51 -26.85 -6.91
C GLU A 508 -8.41 -28.09 -6.80
N THR A 509 -7.83 -29.28 -6.95
CA THR A 509 -8.52 -30.57 -6.78
C THR A 509 -7.67 -31.51 -5.94
N GLU A 510 -8.25 -32.64 -5.52
CA GLU A 510 -7.51 -33.66 -4.74
C GLU A 510 -6.61 -34.57 -5.60
N ASP A 511 -6.67 -34.41 -6.92
CA ASP A 511 -5.89 -35.15 -7.91
C ASP A 511 -5.36 -34.20 -9.02
N LEU A 512 -4.99 -34.75 -10.18
CA LEU A 512 -4.43 -33.99 -11.31
C LEU A 512 -5.44 -33.78 -12.44
N SER A 513 -6.73 -33.99 -12.19
CA SER A 513 -7.77 -33.81 -13.21
C SER A 513 -7.86 -32.35 -13.66
N ASP A 514 -8.22 -32.14 -14.92
CA ASP A 514 -8.45 -30.80 -15.47
C ASP A 514 -9.67 -30.15 -14.81
N ILE A 515 -9.66 -28.81 -14.76
CA ILE A 515 -10.75 -28.01 -14.18
C ILE A 515 -11.32 -27.10 -15.27
N TYR A 516 -12.61 -27.23 -15.54
CA TYR A 516 -13.37 -26.29 -16.35
C TYR A 516 -14.03 -25.26 -15.43
N ILE A 517 -13.91 -23.97 -15.74
CA ILE A 517 -14.40 -22.86 -14.93
C ILE A 517 -15.18 -21.90 -15.83
N ASP A 518 -16.36 -21.50 -15.39
CA ASP A 518 -17.22 -20.57 -16.10
C ASP A 518 -17.99 -19.65 -15.13
N ALA A 519 -18.50 -18.53 -15.63
CA ALA A 519 -19.34 -17.58 -14.89
C ALA A 519 -18.81 -17.22 -13.48
N LEU A 520 -17.53 -16.87 -13.38
CA LEU A 520 -16.93 -16.39 -12.13
C LEU A 520 -17.51 -15.03 -11.76
N ARG A 521 -17.97 -14.91 -10.51
CA ARG A 521 -18.34 -13.66 -9.88
C ARG A 521 -17.66 -13.51 -8.53
N VAL A 522 -17.09 -12.33 -8.28
CA VAL A 522 -16.61 -11.90 -6.96
C VAL A 522 -17.22 -10.55 -6.64
N LYS A 523 -17.93 -10.44 -5.52
CA LYS A 523 -18.55 -9.18 -5.05
C LYS A 523 -18.28 -8.98 -3.58
N VAL A 524 -18.39 -7.75 -3.08
CA VAL A 524 -18.46 -7.53 -1.63
C VAL A 524 -19.74 -8.18 -1.10
N ALA A 525 -19.63 -8.98 -0.04
CA ALA A 525 -20.77 -9.59 0.62
C ALA A 525 -21.70 -8.50 1.18
N GLY A 526 -23.02 -8.66 1.00
CA GLY A 526 -24.02 -7.65 1.42
C GLY A 526 -24.34 -6.53 0.41
N LYS A 527 -24.16 -6.78 -0.89
CA LYS A 527 -24.49 -5.82 -1.97
C LYS A 527 -25.89 -6.10 -2.56
N ASP A 528 -26.68 -5.03 -2.76
CA ASP A 528 -28.06 -4.95 -3.26
C ASP A 528 -28.45 -5.95 -4.37
N GLU A 529 -29.71 -6.43 -4.35
CA GLU A 529 -30.26 -7.44 -5.26
C GLU A 529 -31.48 -6.89 -6.00
N GLY A 530 -31.34 -6.70 -7.32
CA GLY A 530 -32.39 -6.17 -8.22
C GLY A 530 -33.14 -7.23 -9.02
N PHE A 531 -32.96 -8.52 -8.72
CA PHE A 531 -33.62 -9.65 -9.42
C PHE A 531 -33.43 -9.68 -10.95
N GLU A 532 -32.34 -9.11 -11.45
CA GLU A 532 -32.00 -9.06 -12.90
C GLU A 532 -31.42 -10.38 -13.45
N ASP A 533 -31.20 -11.35 -12.57
CA ASP A 533 -30.74 -12.70 -12.90
C ASP A 533 -31.89 -13.71 -12.67
N SER A 534 -31.91 -14.83 -13.40
CA SER A 534 -32.98 -15.84 -13.26
C SER A 534 -32.99 -16.59 -11.92
N GLU A 535 -31.99 -16.38 -11.08
CA GLU A 535 -31.89 -16.97 -9.74
C GLU A 535 -32.60 -16.10 -8.69
N ASN A 536 -33.58 -16.69 -7.98
CA ASN A 536 -34.34 -16.01 -6.94
C ASN A 536 -33.76 -16.33 -5.55
N ILE A 537 -33.26 -15.30 -4.86
CA ILE A 537 -32.75 -15.38 -3.47
C ILE A 537 -33.84 -15.48 -2.40
N ALA A 538 -35.10 -15.25 -2.78
CA ALA A 538 -36.22 -15.19 -1.86
C ALA A 538 -36.88 -16.56 -1.64
N SER A 539 -37.35 -16.80 -0.41
CA SER A 539 -38.07 -17.99 0.01
C SER A 539 -39.56 -17.71 0.26
N SER A 540 -40.43 -18.64 -0.14
CA SER A 540 -41.85 -18.61 0.22
C SER A 540 -42.05 -18.68 1.75
N ARG A 541 -43.02 -17.94 2.26
CA ARG A 541 -43.39 -17.87 3.69
C ARG A 541 -44.91 -17.93 3.86
N GLY A 542 -45.40 -18.62 4.89
CA GLY A 542 -46.82 -18.62 5.27
C GLY A 542 -47.25 -19.79 6.15
N VAL A 543 -48.41 -19.67 6.82
CA VAL A 543 -48.93 -20.68 7.77
C VAL A 543 -50.18 -21.34 7.19
N GLY A 544 -49.97 -22.19 6.18
CA GLY A 544 -51.03 -22.95 5.51
C GLY A 544 -51.13 -22.65 4.01
N HIS A 545 -50.85 -21.41 3.61
CA HIS A 545 -50.78 -21.00 2.20
C HIS A 545 -49.36 -20.58 1.83
N MET A 546 -48.89 -21.01 0.66
CA MET A 546 -47.57 -20.67 0.13
C MET A 546 -47.73 -19.89 -1.16
N PRO A 547 -47.04 -18.74 -1.33
CA PRO A 547 -47.09 -18.02 -2.57
C PRO A 547 -46.23 -18.70 -3.64
N VAL A 548 -46.52 -18.36 -4.90
CA VAL A 548 -45.67 -18.68 -6.04
C VAL A 548 -44.76 -17.49 -6.30
N LEU A 549 -43.45 -17.72 -6.20
CA LEU A 549 -42.42 -16.71 -6.48
C LEU A 549 -41.95 -16.84 -7.94
N THR A 550 -41.89 -15.74 -8.67
CA THR A 550 -41.45 -15.73 -10.07
C THR A 550 -40.72 -14.43 -10.38
N VAL A 551 -39.45 -14.52 -10.80
CA VAL A 551 -38.76 -13.36 -11.40
C VAL A 551 -39.44 -13.04 -12.74
N THR A 552 -39.83 -11.79 -12.96
CA THR A 552 -40.64 -11.38 -14.11
C THR A 552 -40.27 -9.99 -14.60
N ASP A 553 -40.47 -9.76 -15.88
CA ASP A 553 -40.26 -8.49 -16.59
C ASP A 553 -41.52 -7.60 -16.68
N THR A 554 -42.61 -7.98 -16.00
CA THR A 554 -43.92 -7.29 -16.16
C THR A 554 -44.01 -5.98 -15.37
N ALA A 555 -43.15 -5.82 -14.38
CA ALA A 555 -42.96 -4.60 -13.60
C ALA A 555 -41.58 -4.66 -12.95
N ALA A 556 -40.84 -3.56 -12.96
CA ALA A 556 -39.56 -3.40 -12.28
C ALA A 556 -39.47 -1.98 -11.72
N LYS A 557 -38.77 -1.80 -10.60
CA LYS A 557 -38.50 -0.50 -9.98
C LYS A 557 -37.22 0.10 -10.55
N THR A 558 -36.19 -0.73 -10.71
CA THR A 558 -34.98 -0.46 -11.49
C THR A 558 -34.69 -1.69 -12.37
N GLY A 559 -33.84 -1.55 -13.40
CA GLY A 559 -33.59 -2.67 -14.31
C GLY A 559 -34.79 -3.10 -15.17
N GLU A 560 -34.78 -4.36 -15.60
CA GLU A 560 -35.81 -4.97 -16.44
C GLU A 560 -36.70 -5.98 -15.69
N GLN A 561 -36.30 -6.45 -14.51
CA GLN A 561 -36.98 -7.55 -13.81
C GLN A 561 -37.30 -7.22 -12.34
N SER A 562 -38.24 -7.95 -11.75
CA SER A 562 -38.48 -7.97 -10.30
C SER A 562 -39.07 -9.30 -9.85
N LEU A 563 -39.17 -9.51 -8.54
CA LEU A 563 -39.81 -10.69 -7.98
C LEU A 563 -41.33 -10.50 -7.84
N LEU A 564 -42.12 -11.26 -8.59
CA LEU A 564 -43.56 -11.36 -8.39
C LEU A 564 -43.90 -12.44 -7.36
N VAL A 565 -44.62 -12.04 -6.31
CA VAL A 565 -45.20 -12.89 -5.28
C VAL A 565 -46.69 -13.06 -5.55
N ARG A 566 -47.08 -14.19 -6.18
CA ARG A 566 -48.49 -14.52 -6.43
C ARG A 566 -49.12 -15.24 -5.24
N ARG A 567 -50.24 -14.74 -4.73
CA ARG A 567 -50.89 -15.28 -3.52
C ARG A 567 -52.42 -15.20 -3.57
N GLN A 568 -53.08 -16.01 -2.72
CA GLN A 568 -54.55 -16.04 -2.59
C GLN A 568 -55.04 -15.62 -1.20
N GLU A 569 -54.18 -15.69 -0.20
CA GLU A 569 -54.48 -15.41 1.20
C GLU A 569 -53.37 -14.52 1.78
N GLN A 570 -53.71 -13.77 2.84
CA GLN A 570 -52.80 -12.77 3.44
C GLN A 570 -51.53 -13.39 4.02
N ASP A 571 -51.59 -14.63 4.52
CA ASP A 571 -50.47 -15.30 5.16
C ASP A 571 -49.40 -15.80 4.18
N ALA A 572 -49.69 -15.84 2.87
CA ALA A 572 -48.76 -16.26 1.82
C ALA A 572 -47.83 -15.11 1.40
N ASN A 573 -46.63 -15.05 1.98
CA ASN A 573 -45.67 -13.96 1.90
C ASN A 573 -44.27 -14.41 1.45
N VAL A 574 -43.31 -13.48 1.42
CA VAL A 574 -41.94 -13.74 1.00
C VAL A 574 -40.95 -13.46 2.12
N SER A 575 -39.81 -14.15 2.11
CA SER A 575 -38.72 -13.98 3.06
C SER A 575 -37.35 -14.06 2.40
N PHE A 576 -36.35 -13.49 3.05
CA PHE A 576 -34.95 -13.42 2.63
C PHE A 576 -34.08 -13.97 3.76
N ASP A 577 -33.07 -14.77 3.41
CA ASP A 577 -32.11 -15.26 4.40
C ASP A 577 -31.18 -14.13 4.82
N VAL A 578 -31.05 -13.91 6.12
CA VAL A 578 -30.15 -12.92 6.73
C VAL A 578 -29.33 -13.55 7.86
N SER A 579 -29.15 -14.89 7.82
CA SER A 579 -28.46 -15.66 8.85
C SER A 579 -27.02 -15.21 9.07
N ASP A 580 -26.36 -14.69 8.05
CA ASP A 580 -24.98 -14.19 8.13
C ASP A 580 -24.83 -12.91 8.98
N TYR A 581 -25.95 -12.26 9.31
CA TYR A 581 -25.99 -11.05 10.12
C TYR A 581 -26.41 -11.30 11.58
N ILE A 582 -26.48 -12.57 12.03
CA ILE A 582 -26.81 -12.91 13.42
C ILE A 582 -25.85 -12.23 14.41
N GLY A 583 -26.40 -11.57 15.42
CA GLY A 583 -25.65 -10.79 16.40
C GLY A 583 -25.32 -9.36 15.95
N GLN A 584 -25.73 -8.94 14.75
CA GLN A 584 -25.39 -7.64 14.18
C GLN A 584 -26.61 -6.70 14.08
N TYR A 585 -26.35 -5.41 13.90
CA TYR A 585 -27.37 -4.43 13.50
C TYR A 585 -27.33 -4.25 11.99
N ILE A 586 -28.49 -4.36 11.34
CA ILE A 586 -28.63 -4.20 9.90
C ILE A 586 -29.66 -3.14 9.54
N THR A 587 -29.43 -2.45 8.42
CA THR A 587 -30.45 -1.70 7.69
C THR A 587 -30.86 -2.54 6.50
N ALA A 588 -32.15 -2.84 6.40
CA ALA A 588 -32.73 -3.49 5.24
C ALA A 588 -33.65 -2.54 4.50
N SER A 589 -33.60 -2.56 3.17
CA SER A 589 -34.57 -1.85 2.34
C SER A 589 -35.09 -2.71 1.21
N VAL A 590 -36.32 -2.42 0.77
CA VAL A 590 -36.98 -3.14 -0.30
C VAL A 590 -38.02 -2.25 -0.95
N TYR A 591 -38.19 -2.33 -2.26
CA TYR A 591 -39.33 -1.73 -2.94
C TYR A 591 -40.44 -2.76 -3.12
N VAL A 592 -41.66 -2.35 -2.79
CA VAL A 592 -42.85 -3.20 -2.90
C VAL A 592 -43.94 -2.46 -3.66
N LYS A 593 -44.54 -3.13 -4.64
CA LYS A 593 -45.73 -2.65 -5.37
C LYS A 593 -46.88 -3.63 -5.18
N THR A 594 -47.98 -3.14 -4.61
CA THR A 594 -49.17 -3.94 -4.30
C THR A 594 -50.44 -3.07 -4.33
N ASN A 595 -51.61 -3.72 -4.42
CA ASN A 595 -52.91 -3.03 -4.29
C ASN A 595 -53.46 -3.04 -2.85
N ASP A 596 -52.79 -3.71 -1.92
CA ASP A 596 -53.11 -3.67 -0.49
C ASP A 596 -52.73 -2.32 0.13
N SER A 597 -53.21 -2.00 1.33
CA SER A 597 -53.06 -0.66 1.92
C SER A 597 -51.82 -0.45 2.79
N LYS A 598 -51.18 -1.52 3.27
CA LYS A 598 -49.98 -1.46 4.11
C LYS A 598 -48.96 -2.52 3.72
N ILE A 599 -47.68 -2.18 3.92
CA ILE A 599 -46.54 -3.08 3.74
C ILE A 599 -45.75 -3.13 5.06
N THR A 600 -45.36 -4.33 5.48
CA THR A 600 -44.58 -4.58 6.69
C THR A 600 -43.29 -5.31 6.36
N LEU A 601 -42.17 -4.82 6.89
CA LEU A 601 -40.87 -5.50 6.91
C LEU A 601 -40.62 -6.00 8.33
N GLY A 602 -40.22 -7.26 8.51
CA GLY A 602 -39.97 -7.83 9.84
C GLY A 602 -38.96 -8.98 9.86
N ILE A 603 -38.65 -9.48 11.06
CA ILE A 603 -37.79 -10.65 11.28
C ILE A 603 -38.63 -11.87 11.66
N ASP A 604 -38.32 -13.01 11.05
CA ASP A 604 -38.98 -14.29 11.30
C ASP A 604 -38.36 -15.02 12.51
N GLY A 605 -39.20 -15.74 13.26
CA GLY A 605 -38.84 -16.55 14.43
C GLY A 605 -40.07 -17.32 14.94
N ASP A 606 -39.99 -17.95 16.13
CA ASP A 606 -41.15 -18.63 16.76
C ASP A 606 -42.35 -17.68 16.94
N THR A 607 -42.09 -16.37 17.04
CA THR A 607 -43.08 -15.30 16.94
C THR A 607 -42.50 -14.21 16.04
N PRO A 608 -43.05 -13.98 14.83
CA PRO A 608 -42.55 -12.96 13.92
C PRO A 608 -42.62 -11.56 14.53
N VAL A 609 -41.57 -10.76 14.32
CA VAL A 609 -41.46 -9.39 14.86
C VAL A 609 -41.47 -8.37 13.72
N PRO A 610 -42.47 -7.48 13.63
CA PRO A 610 -42.47 -6.41 12.63
C PRO A 610 -41.46 -5.33 13.01
N CYS A 611 -40.60 -4.95 12.06
CA CYS A 611 -39.58 -3.90 12.23
C CYS A 611 -40.09 -2.54 11.75
N VAL A 612 -40.86 -2.50 10.67
CA VAL A 612 -41.55 -1.29 10.17
C VAL A 612 -42.83 -1.66 9.44
N THR A 613 -43.85 -0.79 9.53
CA THR A 613 -45.07 -0.87 8.72
C THR A 613 -45.36 0.50 8.10
N THR A 614 -45.52 0.55 6.79
CA THR A 614 -45.75 1.79 6.02
C THR A 614 -47.02 1.67 5.17
N SER A 615 -47.69 2.78 4.90
CA SER A 615 -48.82 2.82 3.95
C SER A 615 -48.32 2.56 2.52
N ALA A 616 -49.00 1.68 1.80
CA ALA A 616 -48.69 1.43 0.39
C ALA A 616 -49.11 2.63 -0.48
N GLY A 617 -48.20 3.09 -1.32
CA GLY A 617 -48.47 4.09 -2.36
C GLY A 617 -49.23 3.49 -3.55
N SER A 618 -49.64 4.34 -4.49
CA SER A 618 -50.33 3.90 -5.72
C SER A 618 -49.43 3.22 -6.75
N ASP A 619 -48.12 3.14 -6.49
CA ASP A 619 -47.11 2.51 -7.34
C ASP A 619 -46.07 1.78 -6.45
N TRP A 620 -44.77 1.86 -6.75
CA TRP A 620 -43.72 1.30 -5.89
C TRP A 620 -43.54 2.10 -4.60
N THR A 621 -43.47 1.39 -3.47
CA THR A 621 -43.22 1.96 -2.15
C THR A 621 -41.91 1.41 -1.61
N LYS A 622 -40.94 2.28 -1.30
CA LYS A 622 -39.73 1.87 -0.57
C LYS A 622 -40.07 1.66 0.89
N VAL A 623 -39.72 0.50 1.43
CA VAL A 623 -39.81 0.20 2.85
C VAL A 623 -38.39 0.01 3.35
N THR A 624 -38.04 0.65 4.47
CA THR A 624 -36.70 0.59 5.05
C THR A 624 -36.81 0.47 6.55
N ALA A 625 -36.04 -0.45 7.14
CA ALA A 625 -35.97 -0.62 8.58
C ALA A 625 -34.54 -0.89 9.02
N THR A 626 -34.19 -0.37 10.20
CA THR A 626 -32.93 -0.70 10.89
C THR A 626 -33.26 -1.49 12.15
N PHE A 627 -32.61 -2.63 12.36
CA PHE A 627 -32.89 -3.51 13.48
C PHE A 627 -31.70 -4.42 13.83
N SER A 628 -31.71 -4.95 15.05
CA SER A 628 -30.72 -5.92 15.52
C SER A 628 -31.21 -7.34 15.27
N ILE A 629 -30.33 -8.21 14.77
CA ILE A 629 -30.55 -9.65 14.76
C ILE A 629 -29.98 -10.24 16.05
N PRO A 630 -30.81 -10.85 16.92
CA PRO A 630 -30.36 -11.38 18.22
C PRO A 630 -29.20 -12.39 18.09
N ALA A 631 -28.21 -12.30 18.98
CA ALA A 631 -27.12 -13.27 19.05
C ALA A 631 -27.63 -14.63 19.58
N GLY A 632 -27.10 -15.74 19.03
CA GLY A 632 -27.37 -17.11 19.51
C GLY A 632 -28.33 -17.96 18.66
N GLY A 633 -28.80 -17.47 17.52
CA GLY A 633 -29.56 -18.25 16.53
C GLY A 633 -28.66 -19.05 15.57
N VAL A 634 -29.22 -20.08 14.92
CA VAL A 634 -28.58 -20.84 13.81
C VAL A 634 -29.08 -20.43 12.42
N SER A 635 -30.15 -19.63 12.36
CA SER A 635 -30.68 -19.01 11.13
C SER A 635 -31.53 -17.80 11.47
N ALA A 636 -31.60 -16.83 10.57
CA ALA A 636 -32.46 -15.65 10.66
C ALA A 636 -33.04 -15.32 9.29
N LYS A 637 -34.33 -14.95 9.24
CA LYS A 637 -35.00 -14.56 8.00
C LYS A 637 -35.67 -13.19 8.16
N LEU A 638 -35.69 -12.44 7.08
CA LEU A 638 -36.38 -11.16 6.97
C LEU A 638 -37.60 -11.35 6.07
N TYR A 639 -38.79 -10.92 6.49
CA TYR A 639 -40.02 -11.11 5.72
C TYR A 639 -40.63 -9.79 5.25
N VAL A 640 -41.34 -9.86 4.12
CA VAL A 640 -42.19 -8.80 3.58
C VAL A 640 -43.64 -9.29 3.58
N GLU A 641 -44.54 -8.51 4.19
CA GLU A 641 -45.97 -8.83 4.33
C GLU A 641 -46.84 -7.60 4.01
N THR A 642 -48.13 -7.81 3.70
CA THR A 642 -49.11 -6.72 3.53
C THR A 642 -50.36 -6.98 4.37
N ASP A 643 -51.28 -6.00 4.44
CA ASP A 643 -52.54 -6.10 5.19
C ASP A 643 -53.71 -6.75 4.41
N GLY A 644 -53.44 -7.33 3.23
CA GLY A 644 -54.44 -7.96 2.37
C GLY A 644 -53.88 -9.17 1.61
N ASN A 645 -54.54 -9.56 0.52
CA ASN A 645 -54.19 -10.75 -0.26
C ASN A 645 -53.90 -10.44 -1.75
N ALA A 646 -53.70 -9.18 -2.12
CA ALA A 646 -53.32 -8.82 -3.48
C ALA A 646 -51.91 -9.32 -3.81
N ASP A 647 -51.64 -9.69 -5.06
CA ASP A 647 -50.27 -9.96 -5.50
C ASP A 647 -49.34 -8.77 -5.20
N MET A 648 -48.06 -9.04 -4.95
CA MET A 648 -47.05 -8.00 -4.75
C MET A 648 -45.82 -8.24 -5.60
N TYR A 649 -45.23 -7.16 -6.12
CA TYR A 649 -43.90 -7.17 -6.72
C TYR A 649 -42.91 -6.67 -5.69
N VAL A 650 -41.74 -7.31 -5.63
CA VAL A 650 -40.64 -6.99 -4.72
C VAL A 650 -39.39 -6.78 -5.54
N ASP A 651 -38.69 -5.67 -5.27
CA ASP A 651 -37.52 -5.27 -6.06
C ASP A 651 -36.49 -4.49 -5.22
N ASP A 652 -35.27 -4.40 -5.74
CA ASP A 652 -34.10 -3.74 -5.14
C ASP A 652 -33.96 -4.05 -3.63
N PHE A 653 -33.95 -5.34 -3.29
CA PHE A 653 -33.77 -5.77 -1.91
C PHE A 653 -32.33 -5.51 -1.48
N SER A 654 -32.15 -4.86 -0.33
CA SER A 654 -30.84 -4.63 0.24
C SER A 654 -30.81 -4.92 1.73
N VAL A 655 -29.70 -5.50 2.17
CA VAL A 655 -29.35 -5.67 3.58
C VAL A 655 -27.90 -5.25 3.72
N ARG A 656 -27.66 -4.27 4.60
CA ARG A 656 -26.34 -3.78 4.94
C ARG A 656 -26.21 -3.68 6.45
N TYR A 657 -24.99 -3.66 6.95
CA TYR A 657 -24.75 -3.21 8.33
C TYR A 657 -25.38 -1.83 8.53
N ALA A 658 -25.97 -1.61 9.70
CA ALA A 658 -26.71 -0.39 9.96
C ALA A 658 -25.84 0.88 9.79
N GLU A 659 -26.26 1.76 8.88
CA GLU A 659 -25.75 3.12 8.71
C GLU A 659 -26.88 4.08 9.12
N PHE A 660 -26.64 5.05 10.01
CA PHE A 660 -27.57 6.18 10.17
C PHE A 660 -27.01 7.41 9.47
N SER A 661 -27.71 7.83 8.41
CA SER A 661 -27.72 9.23 7.95
C SER A 661 -29.09 9.77 8.34
N ASP A 662 -29.15 10.79 9.20
CA ASP A 662 -30.41 11.48 9.47
C ASP A 662 -30.32 12.88 8.89
N ASP A 663 -30.76 12.98 7.64
CA ASP A 663 -31.06 14.25 6.99
C ASP A 663 -32.29 14.84 7.69
N VAL A 664 -32.22 16.11 8.10
CA VAL A 664 -33.29 16.84 8.83
C VAL A 664 -34.63 16.81 8.08
N GLU A 665 -34.61 16.41 6.80
CA GLU A 665 -35.75 16.17 5.95
C GLU A 665 -36.65 14.96 6.30
N GLY A 666 -36.23 14.07 7.20
CA GLY A 666 -37.01 12.90 7.65
C GLY A 666 -38.24 13.20 8.54
N GLU A 667 -39.24 12.29 8.57
CA GLU A 667 -40.50 12.46 9.35
C GLU A 667 -40.33 12.46 10.89
N LYS A 668 -39.14 12.12 11.41
CA LYS A 668 -38.83 12.11 12.85
C LYS A 668 -37.57 12.93 13.14
N ASN A 669 -37.75 14.09 13.76
CA ASN A 669 -36.65 14.89 14.27
C ASN A 669 -36.01 14.21 15.50
N ILE A 670 -34.74 13.82 15.41
CA ILE A 670 -33.96 13.19 16.50
C ILE A 670 -33.32 14.21 17.46
N PHE A 671 -33.41 15.50 17.14
CA PHE A 671 -32.76 16.56 17.90
C PHE A 671 -33.65 17.07 19.04
N GLY A 672 -33.01 17.43 20.14
CA GLY A 672 -33.65 18.06 21.30
C GLY A 672 -32.91 19.31 21.75
N THR A 673 -33.33 19.88 22.87
CA THR A 673 -32.58 20.89 23.61
C THR A 673 -31.94 20.31 24.85
N ARG A 674 -30.77 20.83 25.22
CA ARG A 674 -30.09 20.45 26.47
C ARG A 674 -30.97 20.79 27.68
N TRP A 675 -31.22 19.79 28.54
CA TRP A 675 -31.97 19.88 29.81
C TRP A 675 -33.39 20.46 29.75
N GLY A 676 -34.04 20.49 28.59
CA GLY A 676 -35.45 20.91 28.44
C GLY A 676 -35.73 22.36 28.85
N GLY A 677 -34.70 23.20 28.98
CA GLY A 677 -34.84 24.55 29.53
C GLY A 677 -33.76 25.48 28.98
N ALA A 678 -34.23 26.42 28.15
CA ALA A 678 -33.56 27.48 27.41
C ALA A 678 -33.13 27.13 25.98
N GLY A 679 -33.51 28.01 25.05
CA GLY A 679 -33.53 27.77 23.61
C GLY A 679 -34.81 27.08 23.12
N LYS A 680 -35.34 27.54 21.98
CA LYS A 680 -36.49 26.97 21.27
C LYS A 680 -36.02 26.29 20.00
N LEU A 681 -36.24 24.97 19.93
CA LEU A 681 -35.95 24.17 18.73
C LEU A 681 -37.14 24.23 17.76
N SER A 682 -36.87 24.53 16.51
CA SER A 682 -37.85 24.46 15.42
C SER A 682 -37.20 24.00 14.13
N VAL A 683 -37.96 23.31 13.28
CA VAL A 683 -37.55 23.04 11.91
C VAL A 683 -37.99 24.22 11.04
N VAL A 684 -37.09 24.76 10.22
CA VAL A 684 -37.40 25.85 9.28
C VAL A 684 -36.97 25.45 7.87
N ASP A 685 -37.66 25.96 6.87
CA ASP A 685 -37.21 25.86 5.47
C ASP A 685 -35.98 26.76 5.27
N ASP A 686 -34.99 26.30 4.51
CA ASP A 686 -33.82 27.07 4.11
C ASP A 686 -33.48 26.95 2.61
N GLU A 687 -32.25 27.27 2.21
CA GLU A 687 -31.84 27.32 0.79
C GLU A 687 -31.67 25.92 0.17
N ASP A 688 -31.38 24.89 0.99
CA ASP A 688 -31.07 23.52 0.54
C ASP A 688 -32.11 22.49 1.02
N GLY A 689 -33.05 22.88 1.88
CA GLY A 689 -34.13 22.02 2.35
C GLY A 689 -34.74 22.53 3.64
N LYS A 690 -34.52 21.79 4.73
CA LYS A 690 -34.95 22.10 6.09
C LYS A 690 -33.78 22.01 7.05
N ALA A 691 -33.66 23.00 7.92
CA ALA A 691 -32.69 22.99 9.00
C ALA A 691 -33.36 22.94 10.37
N VAL A 692 -32.67 22.34 11.34
CA VAL A 692 -33.01 22.48 12.75
C VAL A 692 -32.40 23.77 13.27
N VAL A 693 -33.25 24.63 13.83
CA VAL A 693 -32.81 25.91 14.39
C VAL A 693 -33.06 25.93 15.88
N LEU A 694 -32.00 26.24 16.61
CA LEU A 694 -32.06 26.62 18.02
C LEU A 694 -32.05 28.15 18.11
N THR A 695 -33.15 28.72 18.58
CA THR A 695 -33.36 30.17 18.79
C THR A 695 -33.56 30.48 20.27
N ASP A 696 -33.59 31.75 20.68
CA ASP A 696 -33.84 32.17 22.08
C ASP A 696 -32.81 31.61 23.09
N ASN A 697 -31.53 31.51 22.69
CA ASN A 697 -30.43 31.12 23.56
C ASN A 697 -30.07 32.27 24.53
N ASP A 698 -30.13 32.05 25.84
CA ASP A 698 -29.73 33.02 26.87
C ASP A 698 -28.45 32.64 27.64
N ALA A 699 -27.78 31.55 27.22
CA ALA A 699 -26.45 31.17 27.68
C ALA A 699 -25.67 30.38 26.62
N THR A 700 -24.34 30.45 26.71
CA THR A 700 -23.39 29.92 25.71
C THR A 700 -23.16 28.40 25.78
N TYR A 701 -23.91 27.69 26.61
CA TYR A 701 -23.83 26.23 26.77
C TYR A 701 -25.14 25.54 26.33
N TYR A 702 -26.08 26.29 25.76
CA TYR A 702 -27.25 25.74 25.11
C TYR A 702 -26.90 25.33 23.68
N GLY A 703 -27.30 24.11 23.32
CA GLY A 703 -26.94 23.49 22.05
C GLY A 703 -27.99 22.50 21.59
N ILE A 704 -27.88 22.12 20.32
CA ILE A 704 -28.72 21.11 19.69
C ILE A 704 -28.18 19.75 20.13
N VAL A 705 -29.03 18.93 20.79
CA VAL A 705 -28.62 17.62 21.32
C VAL A 705 -29.14 16.48 20.46
N PHE A 706 -28.32 15.46 20.25
CA PHE A 706 -28.71 14.19 19.64
C PHE A 706 -28.25 13.01 20.49
N ASP A 707 -28.93 11.88 20.36
CA ASP A 707 -28.61 10.64 21.06
C ASP A 707 -27.56 9.84 20.27
N ALA A 708 -26.39 9.62 20.87
CA ALA A 708 -25.28 8.86 20.29
C ALA A 708 -25.10 7.49 20.97
N SER A 709 -26.05 7.05 21.80
CA SER A 709 -25.97 5.80 22.57
C SER A 709 -25.77 4.57 21.69
N ALA A 710 -26.31 4.60 20.48
CA ALA A 710 -26.17 3.52 19.51
C ALA A 710 -24.72 3.31 19.03
N TYR A 711 -23.79 4.20 19.35
CA TYR A 711 -22.41 4.18 18.87
C TYR A 711 -21.38 3.92 19.98
N ILE A 712 -21.85 3.68 21.21
CA ILE A 712 -21.00 3.33 22.34
C ILE A 712 -20.08 2.16 21.99
N GLY A 713 -18.79 2.31 22.29
CA GLY A 713 -17.74 1.34 21.95
C GLY A 713 -17.26 1.37 20.51
N ASN A 714 -17.70 2.33 19.68
CA ASN A 714 -17.30 2.43 18.27
C ASN A 714 -16.57 3.76 18.01
N GLU A 715 -15.71 3.77 17.00
CA GLU A 715 -15.25 4.99 16.35
C GLU A 715 -16.32 5.47 15.37
N VAL A 716 -16.63 6.77 15.37
CA VAL A 716 -17.64 7.36 14.51
C VAL A 716 -17.17 8.66 13.90
N ASP A 717 -17.54 8.90 12.66
CA ASP A 717 -17.35 10.18 11.99
C ASP A 717 -18.67 10.94 12.01
N VAL A 718 -18.64 12.15 12.56
CA VAL A 718 -19.79 13.06 12.71
C VAL A 718 -19.58 14.23 11.76
N GLN A 719 -20.56 14.53 10.91
CA GLN A 719 -20.55 15.65 9.97
C GLN A 719 -21.88 16.39 10.06
N PHE A 720 -21.87 17.70 9.84
CA PHE A 720 -23.05 18.55 9.77
C PHE A 720 -22.71 19.92 9.19
N ASP A 721 -23.69 20.59 8.63
CA ASP A 721 -23.60 22.00 8.25
C ASP A 721 -24.16 22.87 9.38
N ALA A 722 -23.37 23.83 9.86
CA ALA A 722 -23.78 24.76 10.90
C ALA A 722 -23.74 26.20 10.40
N LYS A 723 -24.75 26.98 10.75
CA LYS A 723 -24.81 28.43 10.50
C LYS A 723 -25.17 29.16 11.80
N THR A 724 -24.36 30.16 12.14
CA THR A 724 -24.57 31.01 13.33
C THR A 724 -23.81 32.33 13.15
N GLU A 725 -24.13 33.35 13.95
CA GLU A 725 -23.37 34.61 14.03
C GLU A 725 -22.25 34.55 15.10
N ASP A 726 -22.22 33.51 15.92
CA ASP A 726 -21.22 33.34 16.99
C ASP A 726 -19.87 32.86 16.44
N GLU A 727 -18.76 33.24 17.10
CA GLU A 727 -17.41 33.02 16.56
C GLU A 727 -17.01 31.55 16.33
N LEU A 728 -17.45 30.60 17.17
CA LEU A 728 -17.13 29.17 17.04
C LEU A 728 -18.39 28.31 17.09
N VAL A 729 -18.35 27.20 16.35
CA VAL A 729 -19.22 26.03 16.49
C VAL A 729 -18.42 24.88 17.12
N LYS A 730 -19.03 24.16 18.06
CA LYS A 730 -18.40 23.08 18.82
C LYS A 730 -19.24 21.81 18.77
N LEU A 731 -18.55 20.67 18.87
CA LEU A 731 -19.15 19.37 19.15
C LEU A 731 -18.65 18.91 20.51
N SER A 732 -19.55 18.68 21.46
CA SER A 732 -19.23 18.21 22.82
C SER A 732 -20.05 16.97 23.19
N GLY A 733 -19.61 16.24 24.20
CA GLY A 733 -20.34 15.09 24.77
C GLY A 733 -20.46 15.21 26.29
N ASP A 734 -21.48 14.60 26.86
CA ASP A 734 -21.62 14.45 28.31
C ASP A 734 -21.11 13.07 28.70
N ILE A 735 -19.84 13.00 29.12
CA ILE A 735 -19.15 11.75 29.49
C ILE A 735 -18.71 11.88 30.95
N ASP A 736 -19.36 11.15 31.86
CA ASP A 736 -19.04 11.12 33.30
C ASP A 736 -18.91 12.49 33.97
N SER A 737 -19.77 13.44 33.60
CA SER A 737 -19.72 14.84 34.07
C SER A 737 -18.47 15.62 33.61
N VAL A 738 -17.66 15.03 32.73
CA VAL A 738 -16.61 15.70 31.95
C VAL A 738 -17.22 16.06 30.59
N TRP A 739 -16.89 17.27 30.11
CA TRP A 739 -17.46 17.83 28.88
C TRP A 739 -16.37 17.94 27.80
N PRO A 740 -15.91 16.82 27.22
CA PRO A 740 -14.92 16.85 26.16
C PRO A 740 -15.44 17.64 24.96
N ASN A 741 -14.61 18.58 24.48
CA ASN A 741 -14.84 19.25 23.20
C ASN A 741 -14.14 18.43 22.12
N TYR A 742 -14.90 17.68 21.34
CA TYR A 742 -14.39 16.88 20.23
C TYR A 742 -14.02 17.73 19.02
N LEU A 743 -14.65 18.89 18.88
CA LEU A 743 -14.41 19.82 17.79
C LEU A 743 -14.69 21.25 18.23
N ALA A 744 -13.88 22.20 17.76
CA ALA A 744 -14.12 23.63 17.89
C ALA A 744 -13.62 24.33 16.62
N THR A 745 -14.54 24.82 15.80
CA THR A 745 -14.25 25.37 14.47
C THR A 745 -14.84 26.78 14.34
N PRO A 746 -14.11 27.77 13.76
CA PRO A 746 -14.66 29.09 13.51
C PRO A 746 -15.91 29.02 12.63
N SER A 747 -16.98 29.72 13.01
CA SER A 747 -18.15 29.86 12.15
C SER A 747 -17.86 30.86 11.03
N ALA A 748 -18.67 30.84 9.97
CA ALA A 748 -18.75 31.95 9.02
C ALA A 748 -20.05 32.71 9.34
N ALA A 749 -19.94 33.87 10.00
CA ALA A 749 -21.08 34.65 10.46
C ALA A 749 -22.19 34.75 9.40
N GLY A 750 -23.35 34.16 9.70
CA GLY A 750 -24.55 34.19 8.87
C GLY A 750 -24.58 33.23 7.66
N LYS A 751 -23.56 32.38 7.47
CA LYS A 751 -23.49 31.39 6.38
C LYS A 751 -23.32 29.96 6.90
N TYR A 752 -23.86 28.98 6.17
CA TYR A 752 -23.60 27.57 6.45
C TYR A 752 -22.14 27.23 6.21
N LYS A 753 -21.61 26.42 7.12
CA LYS A 753 -20.28 25.84 7.04
C LYS A 753 -20.37 24.37 7.39
N SER A 754 -19.81 23.53 6.53
CA SER A 754 -19.64 22.11 6.82
C SER A 754 -18.58 21.91 7.89
N VAL A 755 -18.95 21.11 8.88
CA VAL A 755 -18.21 20.83 10.10
C VAL A 755 -18.23 19.32 10.29
N GLY A 756 -17.07 18.71 10.55
CA GLY A 756 -17.02 17.29 10.82
C GLY A 756 -15.76 16.88 11.58
N THR A 757 -15.87 15.77 12.30
CA THR A 757 -14.76 15.15 13.03
C THR A 757 -15.02 13.68 13.27
N THR A 758 -13.94 12.93 13.44
CA THR A 758 -13.99 11.55 13.93
C THR A 758 -13.82 11.52 15.45
N ILE A 759 -14.62 10.70 16.14
CA ILE A 759 -14.62 10.53 17.60
C ILE A 759 -14.66 9.03 17.95
N ARG A 760 -13.87 8.61 18.94
CA ARG A 760 -14.02 7.28 19.56
C ARG A 760 -14.97 7.40 20.75
N ILE A 761 -16.06 6.64 20.74
CA ILE A 761 -17.01 6.63 21.85
C ILE A 761 -16.65 5.45 22.77
N PRO A 762 -16.36 5.68 24.07
CA PRO A 762 -15.96 4.59 24.95
C PRO A 762 -17.08 3.55 25.15
N SER A 763 -16.72 2.30 25.47
CA SER A 763 -17.63 1.15 25.55
C SER A 763 -18.41 1.06 26.86
N ASP A 764 -18.02 1.80 27.89
CA ASP A 764 -18.41 1.52 29.27
C ASP A 764 -19.74 2.20 29.66
N TYR A 765 -20.47 2.71 28.67
CA TYR A 765 -21.66 3.52 28.84
C TYR A 765 -22.94 2.77 28.44
N ASN A 766 -24.07 3.13 29.06
CA ASN A 766 -25.39 2.61 28.68
C ASN A 766 -26.19 3.60 27.82
N ALA A 767 -25.79 4.88 27.82
CA ALA A 767 -26.36 5.94 27.00
C ALA A 767 -25.36 7.10 26.86
N LEU A 768 -25.38 7.79 25.71
CA LEU A 768 -24.54 8.95 25.43
C LEU A 768 -25.35 10.02 24.68
N LYS A 769 -25.25 11.27 25.12
CA LYS A 769 -25.76 12.43 24.40
C LYS A 769 -24.61 13.33 23.95
N MET A 770 -24.75 13.86 22.75
CA MET A 770 -23.80 14.78 22.14
C MET A 770 -24.49 16.08 21.74
N TYR A 771 -23.71 17.16 21.72
CA TYR A 771 -24.20 18.52 21.63
C TYR A 771 -23.45 19.30 20.55
N VAL A 772 -24.20 19.95 19.67
CA VAL A 772 -23.68 21.01 18.80
C VAL A 772 -23.92 22.35 19.48
N GLU A 773 -22.84 23.06 19.82
CA GLU A 773 -22.86 24.26 20.66
C GLU A 773 -22.11 25.43 19.98
N THR A 774 -22.29 26.65 20.47
CA THR A 774 -21.54 27.84 20.00
C THR A 774 -20.85 28.56 21.16
N THR A 775 -20.00 29.56 20.86
CA THR A 775 -19.37 30.42 21.90
C THR A 775 -20.23 31.58 22.38
N GLY A 776 -21.41 31.79 21.79
CA GLY A 776 -22.25 32.95 22.10
C GLY A 776 -23.73 32.57 22.26
N MET A 777 -24.61 33.49 21.91
CA MET A 777 -26.05 33.38 22.14
C MET A 777 -26.85 33.61 20.84
N ALA A 778 -26.18 33.56 19.68
CA ALA A 778 -26.85 33.69 18.41
C ALA A 778 -27.67 32.44 18.08
N ASP A 779 -28.58 32.59 17.12
CA ASP A 779 -29.32 31.45 16.57
C ASP A 779 -28.34 30.45 15.93
N LEU A 780 -28.57 29.16 16.16
CA LEU A 780 -27.78 28.07 15.60
C LEU A 780 -28.66 27.24 14.67
N TYR A 781 -28.31 27.21 13.40
CA TYR A 781 -28.91 26.39 12.36
C TYR A 781 -28.03 25.17 12.14
N LEU A 782 -28.63 23.98 12.09
CA LEU A 782 -27.98 22.71 11.83
C LEU A 782 -28.70 21.98 10.69
N ASP A 783 -27.93 21.58 9.69
CA ASP A 783 -28.40 20.88 8.49
C ASP A 783 -27.40 19.79 8.06
N ASN A 784 -27.78 18.91 7.11
CA ASN A 784 -26.92 17.86 6.54
C ASN A 784 -26.18 17.00 7.60
N PHE A 785 -26.85 16.68 8.71
CA PHE A 785 -26.26 15.95 9.81
C PHE A 785 -26.05 14.46 9.48
N LEU A 786 -24.86 13.95 9.79
CA LEU A 786 -24.44 12.59 9.50
C LEU A 786 -23.58 12.05 10.65
N ILE A 787 -23.83 10.81 11.06
CA ILE A 787 -22.98 10.09 12.02
C ILE A 787 -22.76 8.64 11.57
N ARG A 788 -21.54 8.31 11.12
CA ARG A 788 -21.19 6.99 10.56
C ARG A 788 -20.19 6.26 11.45
N ARG A 789 -20.34 4.94 11.64
CA ARG A 789 -19.28 4.13 12.27
C ARG A 789 -18.08 4.00 11.33
N ILE A 790 -16.88 4.10 11.88
CA ILE A 790 -15.62 3.77 11.19
C ILE A 790 -15.26 2.33 11.58
N PRO A 791 -15.03 1.42 10.60
CA PRO A 791 -14.52 0.09 10.90
C PRO A 791 -13.10 0.19 11.49
N VAL A 792 -12.95 -0.16 12.77
CA VAL A 792 -11.65 -0.20 13.45
C VAL A 792 -10.87 -1.43 12.95
N GLY A 793 -9.62 -1.24 12.54
CA GLY A 793 -8.71 -2.33 12.15
C GLY A 793 -8.34 -3.25 13.33
N PRO A 794 -7.39 -4.19 13.16
CA PRO A 794 -6.99 -5.07 14.26
C PRO A 794 -6.42 -4.28 15.45
N GLU A 795 -6.94 -4.59 16.63
CA GLU A 795 -6.48 -4.03 17.91
C GLU A 795 -5.49 -4.99 18.58
N ALA A 796 -4.62 -4.42 19.40
CA ALA A 796 -3.72 -5.13 20.28
C ALA A 796 -3.97 -4.70 21.73
N LYS A 797 -3.79 -5.64 22.66
CA LYS A 797 -3.78 -5.35 24.09
C LYS A 797 -2.49 -4.66 24.47
N VAL A 798 -2.60 -3.45 24.96
CA VAL A 798 -1.50 -2.73 25.62
C VAL A 798 -1.73 -2.85 27.12
N THR A 799 -0.86 -3.59 27.79
CA THR A 799 -0.88 -3.74 29.25
C THR A 799 0.18 -2.83 29.85
N PHE A 800 -0.21 -1.77 30.53
CA PHE A 800 0.67 -0.95 31.33
C PHE A 800 0.87 -1.61 32.70
N ASP A 801 2.05 -2.18 32.89
CA ASP A 801 2.47 -2.80 34.14
C ASP A 801 3.00 -1.74 35.11
N LEU A 802 2.22 -1.54 36.18
CA LEU A 802 2.50 -0.56 37.22
C LEU A 802 2.92 -1.23 38.53
N SER A 803 3.25 -2.53 38.49
CA SER A 803 3.53 -3.33 39.69
C SER A 803 4.73 -2.81 40.48
N ALA A 804 5.70 -2.16 39.82
CA ALA A 804 6.84 -1.49 40.47
C ALA A 804 6.42 -0.38 41.45
N PHE A 805 5.22 0.20 41.25
CA PHE A 805 4.64 1.24 42.11
C PHE A 805 3.57 0.69 43.08
N GLY A 806 3.37 -0.64 43.11
CA GLY A 806 2.34 -1.29 43.91
C GLY A 806 0.91 -1.01 43.44
N LEU A 807 0.73 -0.65 42.17
CA LEU A 807 -0.56 -0.35 41.54
C LEU A 807 -1.00 -1.50 40.63
N ASP A 808 -2.31 -1.59 40.39
CA ASP A 808 -2.88 -2.56 39.46
C ASP A 808 -2.50 -2.23 38.01
N ASN A 809 -2.24 -3.26 37.20
CA ASN A 809 -1.93 -3.09 35.78
C ASN A 809 -3.15 -2.56 35.02
N VAL A 810 -2.93 -1.62 34.11
CA VAL A 810 -3.97 -1.06 33.25
C VAL A 810 -3.88 -1.72 31.89
N THR A 811 -4.96 -2.32 31.40
CA THR A 811 -4.99 -2.89 30.04
C THR A 811 -5.96 -2.09 29.18
N VAL A 812 -5.47 -1.63 28.03
CA VAL A 812 -6.28 -0.96 27.01
C VAL A 812 -6.18 -1.71 25.68
N LEU A 813 -7.18 -1.53 24.82
CA LEU A 813 -7.13 -1.98 23.43
C LEU A 813 -6.82 -0.78 22.54
N ASP A 814 -5.73 -0.90 21.78
CA ASP A 814 -5.23 0.16 20.90
C ASP A 814 -4.85 -0.40 19.52
N ARG A 815 -4.74 0.47 18.52
CA ARG A 815 -4.72 0.08 17.10
C ARG A 815 -3.33 -0.39 16.65
N ILE A 816 -3.27 -1.59 16.06
CA ILE A 816 -2.05 -2.06 15.39
C ILE A 816 -1.73 -1.15 14.19
N GLY A 817 -0.49 -0.70 14.10
CA GLY A 817 0.00 0.24 13.10
C GLY A 817 -0.06 1.71 13.51
N TYR A 818 -0.48 2.02 14.75
CA TYR A 818 -0.59 3.37 15.27
C TYR A 818 0.28 3.56 16.53
N ARG A 819 0.59 4.82 16.83
CA ARG A 819 1.30 5.20 18.06
C ARG A 819 0.33 5.18 19.23
N ILE A 820 0.78 4.65 20.35
CA ILE A 820 0.03 4.71 21.60
C ILE A 820 0.08 6.17 22.09
N PRO A 821 -1.05 6.82 22.40
CA PRO A 821 -1.03 8.17 22.95
C PRO A 821 -0.39 8.16 24.34
N ALA A 822 0.56 9.06 24.62
CA ALA A 822 1.23 9.15 25.93
C ALA A 822 0.27 9.40 27.12
N GLU A 823 -0.98 9.79 26.87
CA GLU A 823 -1.99 10.18 27.86
C GLU A 823 -3.02 9.06 28.13
N THR A 824 -2.64 7.78 27.98
CA THR A 824 -3.63 6.68 27.89
C THR A 824 -4.42 6.40 29.17
N PHE A 825 -3.98 6.87 30.34
CA PHE A 825 -4.69 6.73 31.62
C PHE A 825 -4.17 7.73 32.67
N GLU A 826 -5.01 8.08 33.65
CA GLU A 826 -4.61 8.94 34.78
C GLU A 826 -3.88 8.14 35.86
N LEU A 827 -2.72 8.65 36.32
CA LEU A 827 -1.96 8.11 37.43
C LEU A 827 -2.39 8.74 38.76
N PRO A 828 -2.29 8.03 39.90
CA PRO A 828 -2.48 8.63 41.21
C PRO A 828 -1.60 9.86 41.43
N GLU A 829 -2.14 10.86 42.13
CA GLU A 829 -1.44 12.11 42.41
C GLU A 829 -0.12 11.84 43.17
N GLY A 830 1.01 12.23 42.56
CA GLY A 830 2.36 12.02 43.10
C GLY A 830 3.16 10.85 42.53
N THR A 831 2.61 10.08 41.57
CA THR A 831 3.35 9.03 40.85
C THR A 831 4.13 9.64 39.67
N GLU A 832 5.46 9.71 39.77
CA GLU A 832 6.34 10.12 38.66
C GLU A 832 6.91 8.88 37.96
N ILE A 833 6.44 8.59 36.75
CA ILE A 833 7.02 7.57 35.87
C ILE A 833 8.14 8.23 35.05
N THR A 834 9.34 7.66 35.13
CA THR A 834 10.52 8.19 34.44
C THR A 834 10.70 7.62 33.04
N GLY A 835 10.07 6.48 32.74
CA GLY A 835 10.08 5.85 31.42
C GLY A 835 9.20 4.59 31.38
N TRP A 836 8.90 4.16 30.16
CA TRP A 836 8.15 2.94 29.85
C TRP A 836 9.02 1.99 29.05
N TYR A 837 8.93 0.70 29.32
CA TYR A 837 9.84 -0.28 28.73
C TYR A 837 9.10 -1.49 28.19
N LYS A 838 9.58 -2.08 27.10
CA LYS A 838 8.98 -3.24 26.44
C LYS A 838 9.25 -4.56 27.18
N ASP A 839 10.15 -4.51 28.18
CA ASP A 839 10.56 -5.67 28.97
C ASP A 839 10.60 -5.36 30.48
N ALA A 840 10.35 -6.38 31.29
CA ALA A 840 10.26 -6.25 32.75
C ALA A 840 11.57 -5.84 33.45
N ASN A 841 12.72 -5.97 32.80
CA ASN A 841 14.01 -5.52 33.35
C ASN A 841 14.30 -4.06 33.01
N CYS A 842 13.40 -3.37 32.29
CA CYS A 842 13.53 -1.99 31.87
C CYS A 842 14.81 -1.74 31.04
N THR A 843 15.06 -2.57 30.02
CA THR A 843 16.24 -2.48 29.15
C THR A 843 15.95 -1.91 27.77
N GLU A 844 14.74 -2.09 27.25
CA GLU A 844 14.30 -1.52 25.97
C GLU A 844 13.18 -0.51 26.21
N GLU A 845 13.50 0.78 26.06
CA GLU A 845 12.54 1.88 26.26
C GLU A 845 11.49 1.90 25.15
N PHE A 846 10.24 2.22 25.52
CA PHE A 846 9.13 2.45 24.62
C PHE A 846 8.89 3.95 24.45
N ASP A 847 9.10 4.45 23.23
CA ASP A 847 8.93 5.86 22.90
C ASP A 847 7.56 6.11 22.26
N PHE A 848 6.61 6.66 23.02
CA PHE A 848 5.26 7.01 22.53
C PHE A 848 5.27 7.99 21.34
N GLY A 849 6.36 8.72 21.14
CA GLY A 849 6.57 9.63 20.02
C GLY A 849 7.05 8.94 18.74
N THR A 850 7.54 7.69 18.78
CA THR A 850 8.08 7.02 17.58
C THR A 850 7.67 5.55 17.42
N ASP A 851 7.51 4.81 18.52
CA ASP A 851 7.13 3.40 18.49
C ASP A 851 5.69 3.21 18.03
N ILE A 852 5.48 2.18 17.21
CA ILE A 852 4.19 1.82 16.63
C ILE A 852 3.76 0.47 17.21
N LEU A 853 2.51 0.39 17.66
CA LEU A 853 1.93 -0.84 18.19
C LEU A 853 1.83 -1.90 17.07
N SER A 854 2.50 -3.03 17.24
CA SER A 854 2.58 -4.10 16.22
C SER A 854 1.84 -5.38 16.62
N GLY A 855 1.33 -5.45 17.85
CA GLY A 855 0.67 -6.61 18.45
C GLY A 855 0.53 -6.41 19.96
N ASP A 856 -0.01 -7.40 20.68
CA ASP A 856 -0.15 -7.35 22.14
C ASP A 856 1.19 -7.04 22.81
N ILE A 857 1.23 -6.03 23.68
CA ILE A 857 2.44 -5.58 24.35
C ILE A 857 2.17 -5.28 25.83
N THR A 858 3.17 -5.54 26.67
CA THR A 858 3.19 -5.06 28.06
C THR A 858 4.27 -4.00 28.19
N LEU A 859 3.90 -2.80 28.65
CA LEU A 859 4.81 -1.70 28.92
C LEU A 859 5.04 -1.62 30.43
N TYR A 860 6.29 -1.71 30.86
CA TYR A 860 6.68 -1.71 32.27
C TYR A 860 7.13 -0.30 32.69
N ALA A 861 6.51 0.24 33.74
CA ALA A 861 6.87 1.55 34.29
C ALA A 861 8.06 1.46 35.27
N THR A 862 8.91 2.47 35.30
CA THR A 862 10.01 2.61 36.28
C THR A 862 10.15 4.03 36.82
N ASP A 863 10.63 4.15 38.07
CA ASP A 863 11.00 5.40 38.74
C ASP A 863 12.50 5.75 38.58
N GLY A 864 13.22 5.00 37.74
CA GLY A 864 14.65 5.17 37.51
C GLY A 864 15.54 4.47 38.54
N THR A 865 14.97 3.72 39.48
CA THR A 865 15.74 2.81 40.34
C THR A 865 15.87 1.44 39.68
N ALA A 866 17.13 1.01 39.45
CA ALA A 866 17.40 -0.30 38.85
C ALA A 866 16.80 -1.42 39.72
N LEU A 867 15.87 -2.19 39.15
CA LEU A 867 15.28 -3.35 39.84
C LEU A 867 16.37 -4.38 40.14
N PRO A 868 16.51 -4.87 41.38
CA PRO A 868 17.46 -5.92 41.69
C PRO A 868 17.01 -7.24 41.09
N SER A 869 17.92 -7.93 40.40
CA SER A 869 17.73 -9.30 39.94
C SER A 869 17.59 -10.27 41.13
N SER A 870 16.41 -10.80 41.40
CA SER A 870 16.26 -12.17 41.96
C SER A 870 14.79 -12.60 42.15
N ALA A 871 14.50 -13.81 41.71
CA ALA A 871 13.35 -14.60 42.11
C ALA A 871 13.35 -14.91 43.62
N GLY A 872 12.19 -14.85 44.28
CA GLY A 872 11.97 -15.39 45.63
C GLY A 872 10.80 -14.78 46.40
N ASP A 873 9.68 -15.50 46.42
CA ASP A 873 8.46 -15.30 47.22
C ASP A 873 8.70 -15.62 48.74
N PRO A 874 7.74 -15.43 49.67
CA PRO A 874 7.26 -14.19 50.31
C PRO A 874 7.52 -14.17 51.83
N LYS A 875 7.37 -13.01 52.52
CA LYS A 875 6.59 -12.84 53.79
C LYS A 875 6.79 -11.53 54.56
N THR A 876 5.66 -11.10 55.15
CA THR A 876 5.40 -10.47 56.47
C THR A 876 5.47 -8.94 56.66
N GLU A 877 4.25 -8.41 56.88
CA GLU A 877 3.79 -7.54 57.99
C GLU A 877 4.16 -6.03 58.01
N ASP A 878 3.12 -5.24 57.73
CA ASP A 878 2.69 -3.93 58.28
C ASP A 878 2.94 -3.76 59.81
N PRO A 879 2.81 -2.57 60.47
CA PRO A 879 2.54 -1.19 60.00
C PRO A 879 3.45 -0.12 60.63
N SER A 880 3.27 1.14 60.20
CA SER A 880 2.85 2.29 61.05
C SER A 880 3.58 3.62 60.77
N THR A 881 2.74 4.65 60.50
CA THR A 881 2.76 6.03 61.05
C THR A 881 3.99 6.90 60.73
N GLU A 882 3.89 8.17 60.34
CA GLU A 882 3.02 9.25 60.83
C GLU A 882 3.23 10.47 59.91
N ASN A 883 2.18 11.28 59.71
CA ASN A 883 2.18 12.56 58.99
C ASN A 883 1.86 13.67 60.04
N PRO A 884 1.71 14.96 59.66
CA PRO A 884 2.63 16.08 59.43
C PRO A 884 2.58 17.10 60.60
N PRO A 885 3.03 18.39 60.52
CA PRO A 885 2.15 19.50 60.04
C PRO A 885 2.91 20.71 59.40
N ALA A 886 2.42 21.34 58.32
CA ALA A 886 1.42 22.42 58.19
C ALA A 886 1.89 23.88 58.43
N VAL A 887 1.53 24.74 57.46
CA VAL A 887 0.86 26.08 57.56
C VAL A 887 1.50 27.21 56.71
N ASN A 888 0.69 27.68 55.76
CA ASN A 888 0.76 28.87 54.88
C ASN A 888 0.51 30.18 55.67
N PRO A 889 0.97 31.40 55.29
CA PRO A 889 0.30 32.19 54.23
C PRO A 889 1.19 33.20 53.43
N ASP A 890 0.64 33.65 52.29
CA ASP A 890 1.13 34.70 51.38
C ASP A 890 1.58 36.03 52.01
N THR A 891 2.57 36.71 51.38
CA THR A 891 2.46 38.12 50.91
C THR A 891 3.71 38.60 50.15
N GLU A 892 3.47 39.06 48.90
CA GLU A 892 4.08 40.15 48.13
C GLU A 892 5.61 40.28 47.88
N ASN A 893 5.96 40.08 46.58
CA ASN A 893 6.86 40.85 45.68
C ASN A 893 8.18 41.48 46.19
N PRO A 894 9.28 41.31 45.40
CA PRO A 894 9.79 42.49 44.68
C PRO A 894 10.26 42.25 43.23
N THR A 895 9.69 43.06 42.34
CA THR A 895 10.37 44.03 41.43
C THR A 895 11.35 43.55 40.34
N ALA A 896 10.82 43.59 39.11
CA ALA A 896 11.37 44.12 37.85
C ALA A 896 12.90 44.18 37.64
N GLY A 897 13.40 43.30 36.76
CA GLY A 897 14.50 43.62 35.83
C GLY A 897 13.94 44.23 34.54
N GLN A 898 14.49 45.36 34.09
CA GLN A 898 14.18 46.00 32.80
C GLN A 898 14.77 45.21 31.60
N PRO A 899 14.27 45.45 30.37
CA PRO A 899 14.13 44.43 29.33
C PRO A 899 15.46 44.13 28.62
N SER A 900 15.78 42.85 28.46
CA SER A 900 16.71 42.45 27.41
C SER A 900 16.05 42.76 26.07
N THR A 901 16.59 43.72 25.33
CA THR A 901 16.17 43.99 23.95
C THR A 901 16.37 42.72 23.12
N LEU A 902 15.28 42.06 22.71
CA LEU A 902 15.31 40.91 21.81
C LEU A 902 16.12 41.25 20.55
N LYS A 903 16.98 40.32 20.11
CA LYS A 903 17.83 40.52 18.93
C LYS A 903 16.97 40.51 17.66
N GLU A 904 17.06 41.55 16.84
CA GLU A 904 16.39 41.56 15.53
C GLU A 904 17.30 40.94 14.45
N TYR A 905 16.86 39.84 13.87
CA TYR A 905 17.50 39.14 12.75
C TYR A 905 16.99 39.66 11.42
N LYS A 906 17.86 39.79 10.41
CA LYS A 906 17.46 40.30 9.09
C LYS A 906 16.64 39.29 8.31
N ILE A 907 15.70 39.79 7.50
CA ILE A 907 15.09 39.01 6.42
C ILE A 907 16.08 38.99 5.26
N LEU A 908 16.43 37.78 4.81
CA LEU A 908 17.33 37.53 3.68
C LEU A 908 16.55 37.45 2.36
N ASP A 909 15.32 36.94 2.39
CA ASP A 909 14.43 36.83 1.24
C ASP A 909 12.95 36.87 1.69
N GLY A 910 12.03 37.32 0.84
CA GLY A 910 10.62 37.50 1.21
C GLY A 910 10.37 38.74 2.08
N GLU A 911 11.04 39.86 1.78
CA GLU A 911 10.72 41.15 2.39
C GLU A 911 9.49 41.77 1.72
N ASN A 912 8.51 42.18 2.53
CA ASN A 912 7.24 42.75 2.10
C ASN A 912 6.43 41.93 1.06
N PRO A 913 6.22 40.61 1.24
CA PRO A 913 5.57 39.76 0.24
C PRO A 913 4.13 40.19 -0.04
N LYS A 914 3.68 39.93 -1.27
CA LYS A 914 2.30 40.18 -1.69
C LYS A 914 1.65 38.89 -2.14
N TYR A 915 0.48 38.61 -1.57
CA TYR A 915 -0.39 37.50 -1.94
C TYR A 915 -1.68 38.05 -2.54
N THR A 916 -2.11 37.54 -3.69
CA THR A 916 -3.43 37.86 -4.26
C THR A 916 -4.36 36.69 -3.99
N LEU A 917 -5.52 36.96 -3.38
CA LEU A 917 -6.54 35.95 -3.14
C LEU A 917 -6.96 35.28 -4.47
N GLY A 918 -7.00 33.95 -4.47
CA GLY A 918 -7.20 33.09 -5.65
C GLY A 918 -5.91 32.66 -6.38
N SER A 919 -4.72 33.14 -5.97
CA SER A 919 -3.47 32.80 -6.67
C SER A 919 -2.94 31.40 -6.35
N ARG A 920 -3.35 30.79 -5.22
CA ARG A 920 -2.92 29.47 -4.74
C ARG A 920 -1.40 29.26 -4.68
N LYS A 921 -0.64 30.33 -4.39
CA LYS A 921 0.84 30.29 -4.28
C LYS A 921 1.30 30.48 -2.85
N ASN A 922 2.10 29.57 -2.32
CA ASN A 922 2.68 29.73 -1.00
C ASN A 922 3.59 30.96 -0.94
N ILE A 923 3.70 31.58 0.24
CA ILE A 923 4.61 32.70 0.49
C ILE A 923 5.83 32.20 1.26
N VAL A 924 7.02 32.51 0.78
CA VAL A 924 8.29 32.12 1.40
C VAL A 924 8.99 33.34 1.98
N ILE A 925 9.41 33.25 3.24
CA ILE A 925 10.16 34.27 3.97
C ILE A 925 11.39 33.60 4.58
N ARG A 926 12.58 34.13 4.31
CA ARG A 926 13.84 33.60 4.86
C ARG A 926 14.45 34.59 5.84
N SER A 927 14.68 34.14 7.08
CA SER A 927 15.40 34.87 8.12
C SER A 927 16.87 34.47 8.18
N GLU A 928 17.74 35.40 8.58
CA GLU A 928 19.16 35.19 8.89
C GLU A 928 19.38 34.28 10.12
N ALA A 929 18.38 34.15 10.99
CA ALA A 929 18.49 33.34 12.19
C ALA A 929 18.63 31.83 11.89
N PRO A 930 19.32 31.06 12.74
CA PRO A 930 19.43 29.62 12.59
C PRO A 930 18.14 28.91 13.05
N ILE A 931 17.71 27.90 12.30
CA ILE A 931 16.47 27.14 12.55
C ILE A 931 16.39 26.52 13.94
N VAL A 932 17.53 26.12 14.53
CA VAL A 932 17.57 25.53 15.88
C VAL A 932 17.02 26.45 16.97
N LYS A 933 16.90 27.76 16.70
CA LYS A 933 16.33 28.73 17.65
C LYS A 933 14.86 29.05 17.37
N TYR A 934 14.26 28.52 16.30
CA TYR A 934 12.90 28.87 15.86
C TYR A 934 11.84 28.47 16.90
N LYS A 935 10.87 29.36 17.13
CA LYS A 935 9.75 29.14 18.08
C LYS A 935 8.36 29.25 17.45
N GLY A 936 8.23 29.99 16.35
CA GLY A 936 6.93 30.18 15.71
C GLY A 936 6.87 31.36 14.75
N VAL A 937 5.72 31.52 14.11
CA VAL A 937 5.40 32.68 13.28
C VAL A 937 4.10 33.30 13.79
N ASN A 938 4.06 34.63 13.84
CA ASN A 938 2.88 35.38 14.24
C ASN A 938 2.49 36.40 13.17
N PHE A 939 1.20 36.47 12.86
CA PHE A 939 0.60 37.52 12.03
C PHE A 939 -0.16 38.49 12.93
N ASN A 940 0.24 39.77 12.97
CA ASN A 940 -0.32 40.78 13.88
C ASN A 940 -0.39 40.31 15.36
N LYS A 941 0.64 39.56 15.81
CA LYS A 941 0.74 38.93 17.15
C LYS A 941 -0.19 37.74 17.41
N VAL A 942 -0.84 37.20 16.39
CA VAL A 942 -1.59 35.94 16.45
C VAL A 942 -0.72 34.81 15.89
N LYS A 943 -0.55 33.74 16.67
CA LYS A 943 0.28 32.60 16.28
C LYS A 943 -0.34 31.86 15.09
N VAL A 944 0.46 31.66 14.05
CA VAL A 944 0.09 30.86 12.89
C VAL A 944 0.17 29.38 13.27
N PRO A 945 -0.85 28.55 12.99
CA PRO A 945 -0.83 27.12 13.29
C PRO A 945 0.35 26.41 12.60
N GLN A 946 1.02 25.49 13.30
CA GLN A 946 2.19 24.80 12.74
C GLN A 946 1.86 24.02 11.45
N MET A 947 0.65 23.50 11.31
CA MET A 947 0.17 22.82 10.09
C MET A 947 0.08 23.73 8.85
N ALA A 948 0.03 25.06 9.04
CA ALA A 948 0.01 26.04 7.96
C ALA A 948 1.41 26.53 7.57
N LEU A 949 2.46 25.98 8.19
CA LEU A 949 3.84 26.40 8.03
C LEU A 949 4.73 25.22 7.68
N LYS A 950 5.61 25.41 6.69
CA LYS A 950 6.74 24.52 6.44
C LYS A 950 8.04 25.25 6.74
N ILE A 951 8.85 24.68 7.63
CA ILE A 951 10.11 25.27 8.10
C ILE A 951 11.27 24.41 7.61
N THR A 952 12.26 24.99 6.90
CA THR A 952 13.38 24.23 6.29
C THR A 952 14.76 24.77 6.69
N GLU A 953 15.79 23.92 6.57
CA GLU A 953 17.08 24.05 7.25
C GLU A 953 18.10 25.02 6.62
N GLY A 954 19.07 25.46 7.45
CA GLY A 954 20.09 26.45 7.14
C GLY A 954 19.84 27.77 7.89
N SER A 955 19.49 28.82 7.13
CA SER A 955 18.82 30.03 7.65
C SER A 955 17.31 29.72 7.73
N THR A 956 16.59 30.18 8.75
CA THR A 956 15.16 29.81 8.91
C THR A 956 14.33 30.27 7.72
N ILE A 957 13.92 29.32 6.88
CA ILE A 957 12.98 29.54 5.78
C ILE A 957 11.60 29.14 6.27
N VAL A 958 10.66 30.08 6.21
CA VAL A 958 9.25 29.91 6.53
C VAL A 958 8.47 29.95 5.23
N GLU A 959 7.89 28.83 4.84
CA GLU A 959 6.89 28.76 3.77
C GLU A 959 5.49 28.71 4.40
N ILE A 960 4.64 29.65 4.01
CA ILE A 960 3.27 29.80 4.51
C ILE A 960 2.31 29.24 3.47
N ASP A 961 1.50 28.27 3.88
CA ASP A 961 0.58 27.55 3.01
C ASP A 961 -0.49 28.48 2.41
N SER A 962 -0.75 28.31 1.12
CA SER A 962 -1.71 29.14 0.39
C SER A 962 -3.14 29.00 0.90
N LEU A 963 -3.58 27.84 1.42
CA LEU A 963 -4.92 27.69 2.02
C LEU A 963 -5.07 28.53 3.28
N TYR A 964 -4.01 28.63 4.10
CA TYR A 964 -3.99 29.54 5.23
C TYR A 964 -4.03 31.00 4.76
N LEU A 965 -3.28 31.36 3.71
CA LEU A 965 -3.30 32.72 3.13
C LEU A 965 -4.66 33.09 2.53
N GLU A 966 -5.37 32.14 1.90
CA GLU A 966 -6.74 32.32 1.37
C GLU A 966 -7.78 32.49 2.49
N SER A 967 -7.48 32.04 3.72
CA SER A 967 -8.33 32.26 4.88
C SER A 967 -8.26 33.68 5.46
N LEU A 968 -7.24 34.45 5.08
CA LEU A 968 -7.01 35.79 5.61
C LEU A 968 -7.77 36.85 4.82
N ALA A 969 -8.26 37.88 5.52
CA ALA A 969 -8.89 39.03 4.89
C ALA A 969 -7.86 39.86 4.09
N ALA A 970 -8.32 40.53 3.02
CA ALA A 970 -7.48 41.49 2.32
C ALA A 970 -7.00 42.61 3.26
N GLY A 971 -5.70 42.85 3.32
CA GLY A 971 -5.09 43.73 4.31
C GLY A 971 -3.57 43.58 4.39
N VAL A 972 -2.94 44.35 5.27
CA VAL A 972 -1.50 44.26 5.57
C VAL A 972 -1.32 43.64 6.95
N TYR A 973 -0.50 42.60 7.03
CA TYR A 973 -0.19 41.84 8.24
C TYR A 973 1.27 42.03 8.62
N GLU A 974 1.56 42.38 9.87
CA GLU A 974 2.91 42.29 10.41
C GLU A 974 3.26 40.81 10.65
N VAL A 975 4.34 40.35 10.04
CA VAL A 975 4.82 38.97 10.19
C VAL A 975 6.05 38.96 11.10
N TYR A 976 5.96 38.27 12.22
CA TYR A 976 7.08 38.03 13.13
C TYR A 976 7.48 36.56 13.07
N ILE A 977 8.76 36.29 12.79
CA ILE A 977 9.35 34.96 12.96
C ILE A 977 10.08 35.00 14.31
N GLU A 978 9.64 34.21 15.27
CA GLU A 978 10.14 34.20 16.64
C GLU A 978 11.26 33.19 16.84
N PHE A 979 12.27 33.61 17.60
CA PHE A 979 13.41 32.81 18.00
C PHE A 979 13.63 32.91 19.51
N GLU A 980 14.34 31.93 20.09
CA GLU A 980 14.68 31.92 21.53
C GLU A 980 15.32 33.20 22.05
N ASP A 981 16.16 33.85 21.23
CA ASP A 981 16.93 35.04 21.60
C ASP A 981 16.56 36.29 20.80
N GLY A 982 15.50 36.23 19.97
CA GLY A 982 15.23 37.30 19.02
C GLY A 982 14.03 37.08 18.11
N TYR A 983 13.90 37.91 17.09
CA TYR A 983 12.86 37.80 16.07
C TYR A 983 13.33 38.36 14.73
N SER A 984 12.68 37.97 13.63
CA SER A 984 12.69 38.72 12.37
C SER A 984 11.31 39.29 12.10
N LYS A 985 11.23 40.47 11.46
CA LYS A 985 9.96 41.09 11.09
C LYS A 985 9.91 41.50 9.62
N THR A 986 8.73 41.37 9.01
CA THR A 986 8.39 41.85 7.66
C THR A 986 6.88 42.18 7.60
N THR A 987 6.36 42.62 6.45
CA THR A 987 4.92 42.83 6.26
C THR A 987 4.36 42.00 5.11
N LEU A 988 3.27 41.28 5.29
CA LEU A 988 2.59 40.54 4.22
C LEU A 988 1.36 41.33 3.77
N THR A 989 1.26 41.63 2.47
CA THR A 989 0.06 42.25 1.90
C THR A 989 -0.81 41.19 1.24
N ILE A 990 -2.02 40.97 1.77
CA ILE A 990 -3.08 40.21 1.11
C ILE A 990 -3.91 41.19 0.26
N ALA A 991 -3.80 41.09 -1.06
CA ALA A 991 -4.59 41.87 -2.00
C ALA A 991 -5.89 41.14 -2.33
N ALA A 992 -7.00 41.88 -2.36
CA ALA A 992 -8.27 41.38 -2.88
C ALA A 992 -8.08 40.92 -4.34
N ALA A 993 -8.78 39.85 -4.73
CA ALA A 993 -8.83 39.43 -6.13
C ALA A 993 -9.29 40.62 -6.99
N SER A 994 -8.54 40.94 -8.06
CA SER A 994 -9.00 41.97 -8.99
C SER A 994 -10.30 41.51 -9.64
N GLU A 995 -11.37 42.32 -9.58
CA GLU A 995 -12.56 42.13 -10.41
C GLU A 995 -12.18 42.27 -11.89
N ASN A 996 -11.62 41.23 -12.48
CA ASN A 996 -11.58 41.08 -13.93
C ASN A 996 -12.94 40.55 -14.38
N LYS A 997 -13.91 41.47 -14.44
CA LYS A 997 -14.84 41.47 -15.56
C LYS A 997 -14.00 41.50 -16.84
N THR A 998 -14.40 40.71 -17.83
CA THR A 998 -13.80 40.55 -19.18
C THR A 998 -12.63 39.59 -19.34
N GLU A 999 -12.82 38.31 -19.01
CA GLU A 999 -12.12 37.22 -19.74
C GLU A 999 -13.00 35.99 -20.05
N GLU A 1000 -14.32 36.11 -19.87
CA GLU A 1000 -15.30 35.11 -20.33
C GLU A 1000 -15.96 35.49 -21.69
N ALA A 1001 -15.70 36.71 -22.17
CA ALA A 1001 -16.25 37.23 -23.43
C ALA A 1001 -15.34 37.04 -24.65
N ALA A 1002 -14.07 36.66 -24.47
CA ALA A 1002 -13.14 36.42 -25.58
C ALA A 1002 -13.10 34.95 -26.04
N ASN A 1003 -13.38 34.00 -25.14
CA ASN A 1003 -13.41 32.57 -25.48
C ASN A 1003 -14.76 32.08 -26.04
N ASN A 1004 -15.84 32.84 -25.83
CA ASN A 1004 -17.16 32.52 -26.39
C ASN A 1004 -17.41 33.12 -27.80
N ALA A 1005 -16.50 33.95 -28.33
CA ALA A 1005 -16.60 34.48 -29.69
C ALA A 1005 -15.80 33.68 -30.74
N ALA A 1006 -14.87 32.81 -30.32
CA ALA A 1006 -14.04 32.03 -31.24
C ALA A 1006 -14.63 30.65 -31.62
N ASN A 1007 -15.65 30.16 -30.90
CA ASN A 1007 -16.30 28.86 -31.15
C ASN A 1007 -17.65 28.95 -31.90
N ALA A 1008 -18.11 30.15 -32.25
CA ALA A 1008 -19.41 30.35 -32.93
C ALA A 1008 -19.33 30.59 -34.45
N GLU A 1009 -18.14 30.59 -35.08
CA GLU A 1009 -17.98 30.72 -36.54
C GLU A 1009 -17.68 29.40 -37.28
N LYS A 1010 -17.82 28.24 -36.63
CA LYS A 1010 -17.78 26.92 -37.30
C LYS A 1010 -18.93 26.00 -36.89
N ASN A 1011 -20.15 26.43 -37.20
CA ASN A 1011 -21.20 25.59 -37.78
C ASN A 1011 -22.49 26.42 -37.85
N GLY A 1012 -22.76 26.99 -39.02
CA GLY A 1012 -23.95 27.80 -39.25
C GLY A 1012 -25.23 26.98 -39.08
N ALA A 1013 -26.07 27.40 -38.14
CA ALA A 1013 -27.49 27.06 -38.13
C ALA A 1013 -28.25 28.12 -38.94
N VAL A 1014 -28.93 27.68 -40.01
CA VAL A 1014 -30.04 28.44 -40.59
C VAL A 1014 -31.32 27.88 -39.97
N VAL A 1015 -31.89 28.62 -39.02
CA VAL A 1015 -33.27 28.41 -38.56
C VAL A 1015 -34.22 29.07 -39.56
N LYS A 1016 -35.25 28.34 -39.98
CA LYS A 1016 -36.52 28.95 -40.40
C LYS A 1016 -37.64 28.47 -39.49
N THR A 1017 -38.35 29.48 -39.00
CA THR A 1017 -39.52 29.52 -38.13
C THR A 1017 -40.76 28.83 -38.72
N GLY A 1018 -41.62 28.27 -37.85
CA GLY A 1018 -43.07 28.32 -38.05
C GLY A 1018 -43.84 27.01 -37.88
N GLU A 1019 -44.56 26.91 -36.75
CA GLU A 1019 -46.00 26.61 -36.67
C GLU A 1019 -46.59 25.19 -36.91
N VAL A 1020 -47.12 24.64 -35.80
CA VAL A 1020 -48.41 23.92 -35.55
C VAL A 1020 -48.72 22.54 -36.17
N ALA A 1021 -49.25 21.65 -35.29
CA ALA A 1021 -50.27 20.60 -35.46
C ALA A 1021 -49.84 19.12 -35.57
N THR A 1022 -50.36 18.33 -34.62
CA THR A 1022 -50.48 16.86 -34.59
C THR A 1022 -51.58 16.35 -35.56
N PRO A 1023 -51.94 15.05 -35.57
CA PRO A 1023 -51.22 13.81 -35.90
C PRO A 1023 -51.90 13.10 -37.11
N VAL A 1024 -51.48 11.86 -37.48
CA VAL A 1024 -52.32 10.73 -38.01
C VAL A 1024 -51.55 9.81 -38.97
N ASN A 1025 -51.47 8.53 -38.56
CA ASN A 1025 -51.54 7.24 -39.26
C ASN A 1025 -50.96 7.06 -40.69
N ILE A 1026 -50.29 5.91 -40.91
CA ILE A 1026 -50.80 4.72 -41.66
C ILE A 1026 -49.64 3.76 -42.04
N ILE A 1027 -49.61 2.59 -41.39
CA ILE A 1027 -49.62 1.21 -41.96
C ILE A 1027 -48.42 0.69 -42.81
N ALA A 1028 -47.72 -0.28 -42.19
CA ALA A 1028 -47.51 -1.69 -42.62
C ALA A 1028 -46.34 -2.19 -43.51
N LEU A 1029 -45.67 -3.19 -42.91
CA LEU A 1029 -45.38 -4.57 -43.36
C LEU A 1029 -44.41 -4.86 -44.54
N VAL A 1030 -43.35 -5.60 -44.15
CA VAL A 1030 -42.95 -6.96 -44.60
C VAL A 1030 -42.06 -7.16 -45.84
N LEU A 1031 -40.86 -7.70 -45.52
CA LEU A 1031 -40.10 -8.83 -46.11
C LEU A 1031 -40.31 -9.25 -47.57
N VAL A 1032 -39.19 -9.58 -48.24
CA VAL A 1032 -38.89 -10.74 -49.12
C VAL A 1032 -37.48 -10.49 -49.70
N ALA A 1033 -36.40 -11.17 -49.29
CA ALA A 1033 -35.96 -12.52 -49.65
C ALA A 1033 -35.71 -12.76 -51.16
N LEU A 1034 -34.48 -13.15 -51.57
CA LEU A 1034 -34.18 -14.35 -52.39
C LEU A 1034 -32.81 -14.32 -53.10
N GLY A 1035 -32.06 -15.42 -52.91
CA GLY A 1035 -31.21 -16.09 -53.91
C GLY A 1035 -29.80 -15.54 -54.14
N GLY A 1036 -28.73 -16.33 -54.16
CA GLY A 1036 -28.57 -17.78 -54.13
C GLY A 1036 -27.20 -18.19 -54.73
N ALA A 1037 -26.49 -19.06 -54.00
CA ALA A 1037 -25.72 -20.25 -54.44
C ALA A 1037 -24.46 -20.08 -55.35
N LEU A 1038 -23.23 -20.42 -54.87
CA LEU A 1038 -22.51 -21.73 -54.96
C LEU A 1038 -21.77 -21.91 -56.31
N THR A 1039 -20.50 -22.36 -56.45
CA THR A 1039 -19.80 -23.52 -55.83
C THR A 1039 -18.31 -23.60 -56.28
N VAL A 1040 -17.38 -23.98 -55.37
CA VAL A 1040 -16.30 -25.03 -55.45
C VAL A 1040 -15.22 -24.95 -56.56
N THR A 1041 -13.89 -24.96 -56.30
CA THR A 1041 -13.06 -26.17 -56.05
C THR A 1041 -11.58 -25.86 -55.65
N ALA A 1042 -11.16 -26.47 -54.52
CA ALA A 1042 -9.89 -27.12 -54.11
C ALA A 1042 -8.49 -26.89 -54.76
N ILE A 1043 -7.50 -26.69 -53.85
CA ILE A 1043 -6.23 -27.45 -53.63
C ILE A 1043 -5.18 -27.48 -54.77
N GLN A 1044 -3.97 -26.91 -54.56
CA GLN A 1044 -2.69 -27.60 -54.24
C GLN A 1044 -1.39 -26.82 -54.58
N LYS A 1045 -0.52 -26.72 -53.57
CA LYS A 1045 0.95 -26.97 -53.57
C LYS A 1045 1.98 -25.95 -54.13
N LYS A 1046 2.87 -25.58 -53.19
CA LYS A 1046 4.37 -25.65 -53.23
C LYS A 1046 5.12 -24.61 -54.07
N LYS A 1047 6.28 -24.09 -53.65
CA LYS A 1047 7.06 -24.16 -52.38
C LYS A 1047 8.29 -23.23 -52.51
N ASN A 1048 8.76 -22.80 -51.35
CA ASN A 1048 10.14 -22.48 -50.94
C ASN A 1048 10.68 -21.05 -51.12
N ARG A 1049 11.02 -20.48 -49.95
CA ARG A 1049 12.14 -19.57 -49.60
C ARG A 1049 12.07 -18.17 -50.25
N GLU A 1050 12.20 -17.08 -49.51
CA GLU A 1050 13.09 -16.79 -48.38
C GLU A 1050 12.37 -16.32 -47.12
#